data_AF-A0A5E4M0Z9-F1
#
_entry.id   AF-A0A5E4M0Z9-F1
#
_cell.length_a   1.000
_cell.length_b   1.000
_cell.length_c   1.000
_cell.angle_alpha   90.00
_cell.angle_beta   90.00
_cell.angle_gamma   90.00
#
_symmetry.space_group_name_H-M   'P 1'
#
loop_
_entity.id
_entity.type
_entity.pdbx_description
1 polymer ?
#
loop_
_entity_poly.entity_id
_entity_poly.type
_entity_poly.pdbx_seq_one_letter_code
_entity_poly.pdbx_strand_id
1 'polypeptide(L)'
;MFKRLKGSIGKIDESKTLDFLPQNRPSWSGFSTVSPVNPEMEDSKFCIDDDIEETPKNSPARVTVSESTTVDLGKFSQSSSSLVNDHISFYNDIESASELDDSVSVVSEYANEITKENLYAAYKKLHGRYHKHKIKYTDLANKFKQTVMTHDKDKITMTKAQDKLLQRITELKEQCNLEQAAKAHMEDALRNDIEERDHLISTLNTKINLLKKNSSDECESVPSENFVNLLAKCEQLNEELTSTKSDCASLEKQIELLKKSEESTLLSLAENKMAIHKELETKEDQIKKLEKAINGLQMENKILLKEKAGHSSTNSYQVNINQNVQEKLTEQLNELEGKMSSAFEFKENEVKELKSQLKVLEKRFELQKQTNVSTGEILIAKEKEVNNLKLVISRLEQSLNDDKVSNSKKIDTFLKEVGEKSQTVKHLTNQLKEMDKLRQDYEKNENEVVNLKNQIYQTKKLMKDSELARVDEQNRCIKELKQKSEEISNLKEELKLLRISLKENEEKNTDLQIHFDEINLKNNRLVESVEELKLKIIDYKKSNEELEDTIKVVQKEKQMVTETMKTKMEENQFEYDKLNKLYKEMLSKLNQDKLNKISEERSIDSVIKDYNLLAEENAYLKKERQKMLQTFQNTIKILKTDFEFFKKFVKEQLAEWSFIFVKHIKQFKSEYLLQIKLYHNNLIVTKNKLESIQKAYFILKSDCVHNLEHFKTEIIENYDKNIMINLSEYYKELEKKNTHISQLKEEIDYNRKSEQRLVKAEVRETIQELQDCIEIQKNTFTDLQNEYINYQVNEKEKWTNKLIQTENKWLEKMDNYKKVMDTEHREEVEALTNEWSNERKQNTILETAECKNEEALEKIIQDVETTSQREEALQRQIIKLTKELGELKKMYRNEVHNKPRNNDIDDDNNKGGCEMEYLRNILYEYMMGKQPMVLAKVLAAIVKFDSNQLNSILQKEEQKVSLLKTLGL
;
A
#
# COMPACT_ATOMS: atom_id res chain seq x y z
N MET A 1 52.20 45.84 17.10
CA MET A 1 53.36 46.26 17.92
C MET A 1 54.63 45.73 17.28
N PHE A 2 55.61 46.62 17.12
CA PHE A 2 56.87 46.47 16.40
C PHE A 2 57.88 45.48 17.02
N LYS A 3 58.57 44.71 16.17
CA LYS A 3 60.03 44.36 16.11
C LYS A 3 60.23 42.90 15.69
N ARG A 4 60.74 42.63 14.47
CA ARG A 4 62.16 42.62 14.02
C ARG A 4 62.98 41.43 14.55
N LEU A 5 63.42 40.59 13.61
CA LEU A 5 64.80 40.08 13.35
C LEU A 5 64.62 38.78 12.53
N LYS A 6 64.83 38.71 11.21
CA LYS A 6 65.95 39.03 10.31
C LYS A 6 67.20 38.14 10.51
N GLY A 7 67.45 37.32 9.49
CA GLY A 7 68.76 36.79 9.06
C GLY A 7 69.04 35.34 9.47
N SER A 8 69.71 34.48 8.70
CA SER A 8 70.30 34.52 7.35
C SER A 8 70.95 33.14 7.11
N ILE A 9 70.93 32.61 5.87
CA ILE A 9 72.00 31.85 5.16
C ILE A 9 72.61 30.59 5.83
N GLY A 10 72.88 29.45 5.18
CA GLY A 10 72.97 29.01 3.78
C GLY A 10 72.90 27.45 3.73
N LYS A 11 72.48 26.83 2.61
CA LYS A 11 73.30 26.29 1.51
C LYS A 11 74.34 25.21 1.90
N ILE A 12 74.33 24.10 1.10
CA ILE A 12 75.35 23.02 0.94
C ILE A 12 75.13 21.85 1.93
N ASP A 13 75.11 20.55 1.60
CA ASP A 13 75.50 19.77 0.41
C ASP A 13 74.74 18.44 0.36
N GLU A 14 74.60 17.88 -0.84
CA GLU A 14 74.27 16.48 -1.10
C GLU A 14 75.41 15.54 -0.65
N SER A 15 75.10 14.28 -0.30
CA SER A 15 75.76 13.14 -0.93
C SER A 15 75.29 11.76 -0.43
N LYS A 16 75.21 10.85 -1.42
CA LYS A 16 75.50 9.40 -1.37
C LYS A 16 74.41 8.46 -0.85
N THR A 17 73.70 7.92 -1.85
CA THR A 17 73.26 6.53 -1.90
C THR A 17 74.41 5.55 -1.65
N LEU A 18 74.12 4.52 -0.87
CA LEU A 18 74.87 3.27 -0.84
C LEU A 18 73.83 2.14 -0.76
N ASP A 19 73.73 1.38 -1.86
CA ASP A 19 73.04 0.10 -1.94
C ASP A 19 73.61 -0.87 -0.91
N PHE A 20 72.74 -1.65 -0.25
CA PHE A 20 73.00 -3.03 0.13
C PHE A 20 71.68 -3.71 0.54
N LEU A 21 71.29 -4.73 -0.24
CA LEU A 21 70.45 -5.85 0.20
C LEU A 21 71.08 -6.48 1.47
N PRO A 22 70.25 -7.03 2.39
CA PRO A 22 70.15 -8.49 2.36
C PRO A 22 68.76 -9.07 2.68
N GLN A 23 68.54 -10.25 2.10
CA GLN A 23 67.55 -11.25 2.48
C GLN A 23 67.72 -11.74 3.93
N ASN A 24 66.67 -12.44 4.38
CA ASN A 24 66.57 -13.39 5.49
C ASN A 24 66.26 -12.86 6.90
N ARG A 25 65.01 -13.10 7.32
CA ARG A 25 64.66 -13.46 8.70
C ARG A 25 63.45 -14.41 8.73
N PRO A 26 63.27 -15.17 9.81
CA PRO A 26 62.99 -16.60 9.74
C PRO A 26 61.57 -16.95 10.19
N SER A 27 61.17 -18.15 9.79
CA SER A 27 60.14 -18.99 10.41
C SER A 27 60.21 -18.96 11.94
N TRP A 28 59.13 -18.52 12.59
CA TRP A 28 58.80 -18.91 13.97
C TRP A 28 57.38 -19.45 14.00
N SER A 29 57.33 -20.77 14.02
CA SER A 29 56.20 -21.60 14.41
C SER A 29 55.98 -21.57 15.93
N GLY A 30 54.71 -21.66 16.33
CA GLY A 30 54.32 -22.50 17.47
C GLY A 30 53.81 -21.76 18.71
N PHE A 31 52.53 -21.93 19.02
CA PHE A 31 52.13 -22.75 20.17
C PHE A 31 50.75 -23.40 19.94
N SER A 32 50.81 -24.73 19.87
CA SER A 32 49.84 -25.81 20.15
C SER A 32 48.83 -25.50 21.28
N THR A 33 47.68 -26.16 21.48
CA THR A 33 46.96 -27.35 20.96
C THR A 33 45.72 -27.47 21.87
N VAL A 34 44.59 -28.03 21.41
CA VAL A 34 43.86 -29.14 22.06
C VAL A 34 42.81 -29.69 21.07
N SER A 35 42.97 -30.96 20.70
CA SER A 35 41.95 -31.93 20.24
C SER A 35 41.67 -32.90 21.42
N PRO A 36 40.67 -33.82 21.46
CA PRO A 36 40.21 -34.63 20.31
C PRO A 36 38.75 -35.19 20.30
N VAL A 37 38.46 -35.91 19.20
CA VAL A 37 37.66 -37.17 19.04
C VAL A 37 36.50 -37.11 18.01
N ASN A 38 36.73 -37.86 16.92
CA ASN A 38 35.96 -38.37 15.76
C ASN A 38 34.57 -39.01 16.03
N PRO A 39 33.88 -39.63 15.04
CA PRO A 39 33.60 -39.30 13.61
C PRO A 39 32.11 -39.56 13.21
N GLU A 40 31.65 -39.13 12.03
CA GLU A 40 30.83 -39.91 11.04
C GLU A 40 30.23 -39.03 9.93
N MET A 41 29.90 -39.71 8.82
CA MET A 41 29.46 -39.25 7.50
C MET A 41 28.24 -38.33 7.48
N GLU A 42 28.12 -37.44 6.49
CA GLU A 42 27.27 -37.62 5.29
C GLU A 42 27.18 -36.34 4.44
N ASP A 43 26.97 -36.55 3.16
CA ASP A 43 26.76 -35.58 2.10
C ASP A 43 25.61 -34.61 2.37
N SER A 44 25.74 -33.35 1.94
CA SER A 44 24.81 -32.73 0.97
C SER A 44 25.00 -31.21 0.86
N LYS A 45 24.97 -30.79 -0.41
CA LYS A 45 24.88 -29.42 -0.91
C LYS A 45 23.62 -28.72 -0.39
N PHE A 46 23.73 -27.47 0.09
CA PHE A 46 22.98 -26.31 -0.42
C PHE A 46 23.30 -25.05 0.42
N CYS A 47 24.05 -24.10 -0.15
CA CYS A 47 24.03 -22.68 0.23
C CYS A 47 24.48 -21.89 -1.01
N ILE A 48 23.60 -21.04 -1.55
CA ILE A 48 23.92 -19.96 -2.49
C ILE A 48 23.34 -18.69 -1.87
N ASP A 49 24.25 -17.83 -1.47
CA ASP A 49 24.24 -16.37 -1.27
C ASP A 49 25.77 -16.10 -1.29
N ASP A 50 26.40 -15.16 -1.96
CA ASP A 50 26.09 -13.97 -2.74
C ASP A 50 27.34 -13.74 -3.61
N ASP A 51 27.25 -13.01 -4.72
CA ASP A 51 28.35 -12.22 -5.34
C ASP A 51 27.74 -11.53 -6.58
N ILE A 52 27.33 -10.26 -6.50
CA ILE A 52 28.16 -9.04 -6.66
C ILE A 52 28.88 -9.02 -8.02
N GLU A 53 28.24 -8.35 -8.98
CA GLU A 53 28.83 -7.93 -10.25
C GLU A 53 29.96 -6.91 -10.01
N GLU A 54 31.18 -7.29 -10.39
CA GLU A 54 32.29 -6.36 -10.61
C GLU A 54 32.11 -5.60 -11.94
N THR A 55 32.18 -4.28 -11.86
CA THR A 55 32.34 -3.39 -13.02
C THR A 55 33.84 -3.07 -13.23
N PRO A 56 34.40 -3.17 -14.45
CA PRO A 56 35.77 -2.77 -14.70
C PRO A 56 35.87 -1.26 -15.02
N LYS A 57 36.74 -0.56 -14.29
CA LYS A 57 37.26 0.78 -14.64
C LYS A 57 38.47 0.60 -15.57
N ASN A 58 38.54 1.39 -16.63
CA ASN A 58 39.82 1.87 -17.19
C ASN A 58 39.62 3.17 -17.98
N SER A 59 40.44 4.17 -17.65
CA SER A 59 40.65 5.42 -18.40
C SER A 59 41.65 5.19 -19.56
N PRO A 60 41.84 6.17 -20.47
CA PRO A 60 43.09 6.92 -20.38
C PRO A 60 42.99 8.43 -20.73
N ALA A 61 44.13 9.10 -20.56
CA ALA A 61 44.32 10.51 -20.29
C ALA A 61 44.55 11.44 -21.52
N ARG A 62 44.29 12.74 -21.28
CA ARG A 62 45.07 13.95 -21.63
C ARG A 62 45.52 14.17 -23.09
N VAL A 63 44.88 15.15 -23.75
CA VAL A 63 45.53 16.03 -24.76
C VAL A 63 45.17 17.49 -24.44
N THR A 64 46.21 18.31 -24.35
CA THR A 64 46.20 19.77 -24.16
C THR A 64 46.18 20.47 -25.52
N VAL A 65 45.23 21.40 -25.77
CA VAL A 65 45.43 22.58 -26.63
C VAL A 65 44.50 23.72 -26.16
N SER A 66 45.07 24.91 -26.04
CA SER A 66 44.43 26.19 -25.71
C SER A 66 43.86 26.88 -26.95
N GLU A 67 42.68 27.51 -26.88
CA GLU A 67 42.45 28.96 -27.12
C GLU A 67 40.96 29.36 -27.22
N SER A 68 40.65 30.47 -26.53
CA SER A 68 39.64 31.52 -26.74
C SER A 68 38.38 31.28 -27.60
N THR A 69 37.20 31.50 -27.00
CA THR A 69 36.40 32.71 -27.29
C THR A 69 35.52 33.09 -26.11
N THR A 70 35.60 34.36 -25.75
CA THR A 70 34.84 35.13 -24.77
C THR A 70 33.40 35.36 -25.21
N VAL A 71 32.39 35.16 -24.34
CA VAL A 71 31.27 36.11 -24.18
C VAL A 71 30.79 36.09 -22.73
N ASP A 72 30.73 37.32 -22.21
CA ASP A 72 30.31 37.83 -20.91
C ASP A 72 28.87 37.49 -20.51
N LEU A 73 28.60 37.40 -19.19
CA LEU A 73 27.37 37.87 -18.52
C LEU A 73 27.45 37.58 -17.00
N GLY A 74 28.39 38.26 -16.34
CA GLY A 74 28.32 38.54 -14.92
C GLY A 74 27.83 39.97 -14.69
N LYS A 75 26.66 40.14 -14.08
CA LYS A 75 26.22 41.29 -13.25
C LYS A 75 24.74 41.12 -12.87
N PHE A 76 24.48 40.73 -11.63
CA PHE A 76 23.85 41.63 -10.65
C PHE A 76 23.91 40.97 -9.26
N SER A 77 24.73 41.58 -8.41
CA SER A 77 24.85 41.28 -6.98
C SER A 77 23.74 41.95 -6.18
N GLN A 78 23.31 41.25 -5.13
CA GLN A 78 23.11 41.72 -3.76
C GLN A 78 22.42 43.08 -3.51
N SER A 79 21.24 42.99 -2.89
CA SER A 79 20.82 43.56 -1.59
C SER A 79 19.28 43.46 -1.55
N SER A 80 18.60 42.96 -0.53
CA SER A 80 18.76 43.22 0.90
C SER A 80 18.05 42.16 1.75
N SER A 81 18.71 41.77 2.84
CA SER A 81 18.13 41.10 3.99
C SER A 81 17.43 42.12 4.89
N SER A 82 16.14 41.95 5.19
CA SER A 82 15.45 42.49 6.38
C SER A 82 13.96 42.18 6.30
N LEU A 83 13.51 41.10 6.93
CA LEU A 83 12.34 41.05 7.82
C LEU A 83 12.06 39.60 8.20
N VAL A 84 12.28 39.33 9.49
CA VAL A 84 11.81 38.15 10.19
C VAL A 84 10.34 38.38 10.57
N ASN A 85 9.56 37.30 10.49
CA ASN A 85 8.20 37.12 11.02
C ASN A 85 7.09 37.93 10.38
N ASP A 86 6.42 37.30 9.40
CA ASP A 86 4.97 37.17 9.45
C ASP A 86 4.58 35.81 8.86
N HIS A 87 4.09 34.92 9.74
CA HIS A 87 3.43 33.69 9.37
C HIS A 87 2.11 34.02 8.68
N ILE A 88 2.03 33.88 7.35
CA ILE A 88 0.77 33.92 6.61
C ILE A 88 0.69 32.68 5.72
N SER A 89 0.01 31.67 6.26
CA SER A 89 -1.16 31.04 5.62
C SER A 89 -1.08 30.82 4.10
N PHE A 90 -0.42 29.74 3.70
CA PHE A 90 -0.51 29.16 2.34
C PHE A 90 -1.50 27.98 2.25
N TYR A 91 -2.58 28.03 3.01
CA TYR A 91 -3.72 27.10 2.88
C TYR A 91 -5.02 27.88 3.03
N ASN A 92 -5.59 28.33 1.91
CA ASN A 92 -7.02 28.63 1.73
C ASN A 92 -7.35 29.04 0.28
N ASP A 93 -6.90 28.28 -0.73
CA ASP A 93 -7.29 28.51 -2.14
C ASP A 93 -8.24 27.41 -2.67
N ILE A 94 -9.11 26.90 -1.78
CA ILE A 94 -10.37 26.22 -2.14
C ILE A 94 -11.45 26.82 -1.22
N GLU A 95 -11.83 28.07 -1.47
CA GLU A 95 -13.12 28.57 -1.00
C GLU A 95 -14.19 28.14 -1.99
N SER A 96 -14.86 27.07 -1.57
CA SER A 96 -16.20 26.61 -1.89
C SER A 96 -17.05 27.51 -2.77
N ALA A 97 -17.61 26.89 -3.80
CA ALA A 97 -18.74 27.33 -4.60
C ALA A 97 -20.06 27.46 -3.80
N SER A 98 -20.02 27.83 -2.51
CA SER A 98 -21.16 27.85 -1.59
C SER A 98 -21.78 29.25 -1.39
N GLU A 99 -21.25 30.30 -2.04
CA GLU A 99 -21.86 31.65 -1.97
C GLU A 99 -23.05 31.85 -2.92
N LEU A 100 -23.52 30.82 -3.64
CA LEU A 100 -24.69 30.94 -4.51
C LEU A 100 -26.01 30.97 -3.71
N ASP A 101 -26.08 30.33 -2.54
CA ASP A 101 -27.33 30.20 -1.77
C ASP A 101 -27.55 31.32 -0.73
N ASP A 102 -26.51 32.02 -0.29
CA ASP A 102 -26.63 33.04 0.75
C ASP A 102 -27.27 34.34 0.26
N SER A 103 -27.40 34.50 -1.06
CA SER A 103 -28.09 35.64 -1.68
C SER A 103 -29.60 35.43 -1.84
N VAL A 104 -30.10 34.19 -1.72
CA VAL A 104 -31.53 33.88 -1.78
C VAL A 104 -32.16 33.88 -0.38
N SER A 105 -31.38 33.54 0.65
CA SER A 105 -31.88 33.48 2.04
C SER A 105 -32.21 34.87 2.62
N VAL A 106 -31.42 35.91 2.29
CA VAL A 106 -31.69 37.29 2.76
C VAL A 106 -32.87 37.95 2.03
N VAL A 107 -33.35 37.36 0.94
CA VAL A 107 -34.48 37.89 0.14
C VAL A 107 -35.85 37.44 0.71
N SER A 108 -35.88 36.42 1.56
CA SER A 108 -37.14 35.89 2.11
C SER A 108 -37.77 36.76 3.21
N GLU A 109 -37.00 37.67 3.84
CA GLU A 109 -37.48 38.41 5.04
C GLU A 109 -37.88 39.87 4.74
N TYR A 110 -37.63 40.38 3.53
CA TYR A 110 -37.96 41.76 3.10
C TYR A 110 -38.73 41.82 1.77
N ALA A 111 -39.57 40.83 1.48
CA ALA A 111 -40.26 40.68 0.19
C ALA A 111 -41.27 41.78 -0.17
N ASN A 112 -41.53 42.76 0.70
CA ASN A 112 -42.53 43.80 0.45
C ASN A 112 -41.98 45.14 -0.10
N GLU A 113 -40.65 45.34 -0.21
CA GLU A 113 -40.08 46.60 -0.79
C GLU A 113 -38.80 46.38 -1.64
N ILE A 114 -38.84 45.49 -2.64
CA ILE A 114 -37.74 45.37 -3.62
C ILE A 114 -37.93 46.42 -4.73
N THR A 115 -37.20 47.53 -4.65
CA THR A 115 -37.17 48.54 -5.73
C THR A 115 -36.34 48.07 -6.93
N LYS A 116 -36.66 48.58 -8.12
CA LYS A 116 -35.95 48.29 -9.38
C LYS A 116 -34.45 48.61 -9.30
N GLU A 117 -34.06 49.66 -8.55
CA GLU A 117 -32.66 49.98 -8.32
C GLU A 117 -31.92 48.89 -7.54
N ASN A 118 -32.57 48.25 -6.56
CA ASN A 118 -31.95 47.19 -5.75
C ASN A 118 -31.67 45.93 -6.60
N LEU A 119 -32.60 45.56 -7.49
CA LEU A 119 -32.41 44.44 -8.42
C LEU A 119 -31.29 44.73 -9.43
N TYR A 120 -31.23 45.96 -9.96
CA TYR A 120 -30.19 46.36 -10.91
C TYR A 120 -28.81 46.43 -10.24
N ALA A 121 -28.74 46.86 -8.98
CA ALA A 121 -27.50 46.85 -8.20
C ALA A 121 -27.01 45.42 -7.91
N ALA A 122 -27.93 44.50 -7.59
CA ALA A 122 -27.62 43.07 -7.42
C ALA A 122 -27.11 42.46 -8.73
N TYR A 123 -27.79 42.73 -9.86
CA TYR A 123 -27.34 42.29 -11.18
C TYR A 123 -25.97 42.83 -11.55
N LYS A 124 -25.69 44.12 -11.31
CA LYS A 124 -24.38 44.73 -11.60
C LYS A 124 -23.26 44.11 -10.74
N LYS A 125 -23.54 43.80 -9.47
CA LYS A 125 -22.61 43.08 -8.59
C LYS A 125 -22.38 41.65 -9.08
N LEU A 126 -23.44 40.92 -9.45
CA LEU A 126 -23.35 39.55 -9.98
C LEU A 126 -22.60 39.52 -11.30
N HIS A 127 -22.88 40.45 -12.22
CA HIS A 127 -22.18 40.60 -13.49
C HIS A 127 -20.69 40.91 -13.28
N GLY A 128 -20.36 41.76 -12.31
CA GLY A 128 -18.97 42.03 -11.91
C GLY A 128 -18.26 40.79 -11.36
N ARG A 129 -18.93 39.97 -10.55
CA ARG A 129 -18.39 38.68 -10.06
C ARG A 129 -18.20 37.69 -11.22
N TYR A 130 -19.18 37.55 -12.10
CA TYR A 130 -19.09 36.71 -13.29
C TYR A 130 -17.89 37.09 -14.17
N HIS A 131 -17.69 38.39 -14.44
CA HIS A 131 -16.58 38.84 -15.27
C HIS A 131 -15.22 38.54 -14.62
N LYS A 132 -15.10 38.69 -13.30
CA LYS A 132 -13.90 38.29 -12.56
C LYS A 132 -13.63 36.78 -12.63
N HIS A 133 -14.66 35.95 -12.46
CA HIS A 133 -14.52 34.50 -12.62
C HIS A 133 -14.15 34.12 -14.05
N LYS A 134 -14.78 34.73 -15.06
CA LYS A 134 -14.44 34.53 -16.47
C LYS A 134 -12.97 34.85 -16.75
N ILE A 135 -12.46 35.97 -16.24
CA ILE A 135 -11.03 36.34 -16.38
C ILE A 135 -10.15 35.30 -15.70
N LYS A 136 -10.44 34.92 -14.44
CA LYS A 136 -9.67 33.90 -13.71
C LYS A 136 -9.65 32.54 -14.43
N TYR A 137 -10.78 32.08 -14.96
CA TYR A 137 -10.86 30.84 -15.74
C TYR A 137 -10.10 30.96 -17.07
N THR A 138 -10.15 32.12 -17.72
CA THR A 138 -9.38 32.36 -18.95
C THR A 138 -7.88 32.37 -18.66
N ASP A 139 -7.45 32.98 -17.56
CA ASP A 139 -6.05 32.97 -17.11
C ASP A 139 -5.58 31.56 -16.72
N LEU A 140 -6.43 30.78 -16.05
CA LEU A 140 -6.13 29.39 -15.71
C LEU A 140 -6.02 28.53 -16.97
N ALA A 141 -6.92 28.67 -17.93
CA ALA A 141 -6.86 27.99 -19.23
C ALA A 141 -5.59 28.36 -20.00
N ASN A 142 -5.19 29.63 -19.97
CA ASN A 142 -3.94 30.09 -20.59
C ASN A 142 -2.70 29.51 -19.88
N LYS A 143 -2.70 29.42 -18.55
CA LYS A 143 -1.62 28.75 -17.80
C LYS A 143 -1.52 27.27 -18.14
N PHE A 144 -2.64 26.54 -18.19
CA PHE A 144 -2.64 25.14 -18.61
C PHE A 144 -2.10 24.98 -20.04
N LYS A 145 -2.54 25.84 -20.98
CA LYS A 145 -2.03 25.83 -22.34
C LYS A 145 -0.52 26.09 -22.38
N GLN A 146 -0.02 27.03 -21.60
CA GLN A 146 1.41 27.32 -21.50
C GLN A 146 2.19 26.12 -20.93
N THR A 147 1.68 25.46 -19.88
CA THR A 147 2.30 24.27 -19.30
C THR A 147 2.36 23.10 -20.28
N VAL A 148 1.30 22.90 -21.08
CA VAL A 148 1.31 21.88 -22.15
C VAL A 148 2.34 22.23 -23.23
N MET A 149 2.43 23.50 -23.64
CA MET A 149 3.42 23.94 -24.62
C MET A 149 4.87 23.80 -24.11
N THR A 150 5.14 24.05 -22.84
CA THR A 150 6.47 23.81 -22.25
C THR A 150 6.78 22.33 -22.17
N HIS A 151 5.82 21.50 -21.76
CA HIS A 151 5.98 20.05 -21.75
C HIS A 151 6.30 19.49 -23.15
N ASP A 152 5.63 19.97 -24.21
CA ASP A 152 5.92 19.55 -25.58
C ASP A 152 7.31 19.99 -26.05
N LYS A 153 7.77 21.19 -25.66
CA LYS A 153 9.15 21.65 -25.94
C LYS A 153 10.19 20.80 -25.21
N ASP A 154 9.92 20.45 -23.95
CA ASP A 154 10.80 19.61 -23.14
C ASP A 154 10.86 18.19 -23.73
N LYS A 155 9.71 17.65 -24.15
CA LYS A 155 9.63 16.38 -24.87
C LYS A 155 10.47 16.39 -26.15
N ILE A 156 10.34 17.45 -26.98
CA ILE A 156 11.16 17.59 -28.21
C ILE A 156 12.66 17.66 -27.86
N THR A 157 13.02 18.39 -26.80
CA THR A 157 14.42 18.52 -26.37
C THR A 157 14.97 17.20 -25.84
N MET A 158 14.17 16.44 -25.09
CA MET A 158 14.51 15.09 -24.63
C MET A 158 14.68 14.12 -25.79
N THR A 159 13.77 14.12 -26.77
CA THR A 159 13.91 13.26 -27.97
C THR A 159 15.19 13.59 -28.73
N LYS A 160 15.51 14.89 -28.93
CA LYS A 160 16.78 15.29 -29.56
C LYS A 160 18.01 14.87 -28.75
N ALA A 161 17.94 14.90 -27.42
CA ALA A 161 19.03 14.44 -26.57
C ALA A 161 19.21 12.91 -26.67
N GLN A 162 18.10 12.17 -26.71
CA GLN A 162 18.10 10.71 -26.92
C GLN A 162 18.67 10.34 -28.30
N ASP A 163 18.27 11.03 -29.37
CA ASP A 163 18.79 10.78 -30.72
C ASP A 163 20.30 11.01 -30.80
N LYS A 164 20.82 12.05 -30.13
CA LYS A 164 22.26 12.29 -30.03
C LYS A 164 23.00 11.19 -29.26
N LEU A 165 22.41 10.68 -28.18
CA LEU A 165 22.98 9.56 -27.44
C LEU A 165 23.00 8.29 -28.30
N LEU A 166 21.95 8.02 -29.06
CA LEU A 166 21.91 6.88 -29.99
C LEU A 166 22.93 7.01 -31.12
N GLN A 167 23.12 8.22 -31.66
CA GLN A 167 24.18 8.49 -32.64
C GLN A 167 25.56 8.23 -32.02
N ARG A 168 25.81 8.71 -30.79
CA ARG A 168 27.08 8.46 -30.09
C ARG A 168 27.33 6.98 -29.81
N ILE A 169 26.30 6.22 -29.44
CA ILE A 169 26.39 4.76 -29.28
C ILE A 169 26.77 4.09 -30.60
N THR A 170 26.20 4.55 -31.72
CA THR A 170 26.49 4.00 -33.04
C THR A 170 27.94 4.31 -33.46
N GLU A 171 28.41 5.54 -33.24
CA GLU A 171 29.82 5.93 -33.45
C GLU A 171 30.79 5.10 -32.59
N LEU A 172 30.47 4.88 -31.31
CA LEU A 172 31.31 4.07 -30.42
C LEU A 172 31.35 2.60 -30.84
N LYS A 173 30.24 2.05 -31.34
CA LYS A 173 30.21 0.70 -31.91
C LYS A 173 31.07 0.59 -33.16
N GLU A 174 31.02 1.60 -34.04
CA GLU A 174 31.87 1.64 -35.24
C GLU A 174 33.36 1.76 -34.85
N GLN A 175 33.70 2.61 -33.87
CA GLN A 175 35.06 2.71 -33.34
C GLN A 175 35.56 1.38 -32.76
N CYS A 176 34.72 0.67 -31.99
CA CYS A 176 35.08 -0.63 -31.43
C CYS A 176 35.32 -1.69 -32.53
N ASN A 177 34.48 -1.72 -33.57
CA ASN A 177 34.66 -2.62 -34.71
C ASN A 177 35.95 -2.32 -35.49
N LEU A 178 36.25 -1.04 -35.72
CA LEU A 178 37.48 -0.62 -36.39
C LEU A 178 38.73 -0.97 -35.55
N GLU A 179 38.66 -0.78 -34.23
CA GLU A 179 39.74 -1.15 -33.32
C GLU A 179 39.96 -2.67 -33.29
N GLN A 180 38.88 -3.47 -33.28
CA GLN A 180 38.97 -4.92 -33.37
C GLN A 180 39.59 -5.37 -34.69
N ALA A 181 39.23 -4.74 -35.82
CA ALA A 181 39.83 -5.01 -37.12
C ALA A 181 41.31 -4.63 -37.15
N ALA A 182 41.69 -3.47 -36.59
CA ALA A 182 43.08 -3.04 -36.48
C ALA A 182 43.91 -4.00 -35.61
N LYS A 183 43.33 -4.47 -34.50
CA LYS A 183 43.96 -5.46 -33.62
C LYS A 183 44.15 -6.80 -34.32
N ALA A 184 43.17 -7.27 -35.10
CA ALA A 184 43.29 -8.48 -35.90
C ALA A 184 44.41 -8.36 -36.93
N HIS A 185 44.48 -7.24 -37.66
CA HIS A 185 45.58 -6.98 -38.60
C HIS A 185 46.96 -6.94 -37.91
N MET A 186 47.04 -6.38 -36.70
CA MET A 186 48.29 -6.35 -35.94
C MET A 186 48.68 -7.76 -35.44
N GLU A 187 47.70 -8.57 -35.03
CA GLU A 187 47.93 -9.97 -34.67
C GLU A 187 48.42 -10.79 -35.86
N ASP A 188 47.81 -10.62 -37.05
CA ASP A 188 48.24 -11.27 -38.28
C ASP A 188 49.67 -10.86 -38.68
N ALA A 189 50.02 -9.59 -38.53
CA ALA A 189 51.38 -9.12 -38.78
C ALA A 189 52.40 -9.76 -37.82
N LEU A 190 52.07 -9.84 -36.52
CA LEU A 190 52.92 -10.49 -35.53
C LEU A 190 53.03 -12.01 -35.77
N ARG A 191 51.94 -12.66 -36.23
CA ARG A 191 51.97 -14.07 -36.64
C ARG A 191 52.91 -14.28 -37.83
N ASN A 192 52.83 -13.43 -38.85
CA ASN A 192 53.75 -13.50 -39.99
C ASN A 192 55.21 -13.32 -39.56
N ASP A 193 55.50 -12.35 -38.67
CA ASP A 193 56.86 -12.14 -38.15
C ASP A 193 57.38 -13.35 -37.36
N ILE A 194 56.51 -13.99 -36.58
CA ILE A 194 56.85 -15.22 -35.84
C ILE A 194 57.14 -16.36 -36.82
N GLU A 195 56.30 -16.56 -37.84
CA GLU A 195 56.50 -17.57 -38.87
C GLU A 195 57.82 -17.35 -39.65
N GLU A 196 58.14 -16.10 -40.00
CA GLU A 196 59.42 -15.75 -40.61
C GLU A 196 60.61 -16.08 -39.70
N ARG A 197 60.51 -15.78 -38.40
CA ARG A 197 61.56 -16.13 -37.44
C ARG A 197 61.69 -17.64 -37.26
N ASP A 198 60.60 -18.38 -37.25
CA ASP A 198 60.62 -19.84 -37.18
C ASP A 198 61.26 -20.46 -38.42
N HIS A 199 61.00 -19.90 -39.62
CA HIS A 199 61.72 -20.28 -40.84
C HIS A 199 63.23 -19.98 -40.74
N LEU A 200 63.60 -18.84 -40.14
CA LEU A 200 65.01 -18.49 -39.92
C LEU A 200 65.70 -19.44 -38.93
N ILE A 201 65.03 -19.76 -37.82
CA ILE A 201 65.49 -20.71 -36.82
C ILE A 201 65.64 -22.09 -37.44
N SER A 202 64.66 -22.54 -38.24
CA SER A 202 64.75 -23.80 -38.98
C SER A 202 65.95 -23.81 -39.93
N THR A 203 66.18 -22.72 -40.66
CA THR A 203 67.34 -22.59 -41.57
C THR A 203 68.67 -22.61 -40.80
N LEU A 204 68.77 -21.87 -39.68
CA LEU A 204 69.95 -21.84 -38.82
C LEU A 204 70.22 -23.20 -38.17
N ASN A 205 69.19 -23.89 -37.68
CA ASN A 205 69.30 -25.25 -37.15
C ASN A 205 69.77 -26.22 -38.23
N THR A 206 69.27 -26.09 -39.46
CA THR A 206 69.74 -26.89 -40.61
C THR A 206 71.22 -26.61 -40.88
N LYS A 207 71.65 -25.34 -40.81
CA LYS A 207 73.06 -24.94 -40.99
C LYS A 207 73.96 -25.43 -39.86
N ILE A 208 73.50 -25.36 -38.61
CA ILE A 208 74.19 -25.90 -37.43
C ILE A 208 74.33 -27.42 -37.55
N ASN A 209 73.28 -28.12 -38.00
CA ASN A 209 73.33 -29.56 -38.21
C ASN A 209 74.32 -29.95 -39.31
N LEU A 210 74.43 -29.16 -40.38
CA LEU A 210 75.45 -29.35 -41.42
C LEU A 210 76.86 -29.06 -40.90
N LEU A 211 77.04 -28.02 -40.08
CA LEU A 211 78.34 -27.68 -39.48
C LEU A 211 78.79 -28.72 -38.45
N LYS A 212 77.88 -29.22 -37.61
CA LYS A 212 78.16 -30.34 -36.67
C LYS A 212 78.50 -31.63 -37.41
N LYS A 213 77.92 -31.85 -38.59
CA LYS A 213 78.24 -32.98 -39.47
C LYS A 213 79.58 -32.83 -40.20
N ASN A 214 80.06 -31.58 -40.35
CA ASN A 214 81.35 -31.27 -40.99
C ASN A 214 82.51 -31.10 -39.98
N SER A 215 82.24 -31.03 -38.67
CA SER A 215 83.26 -30.87 -37.63
C SER A 215 83.78 -32.19 -37.05
N SER A 216 83.51 -33.32 -37.70
CA SER A 216 83.91 -34.67 -37.21
C SER A 216 85.30 -35.11 -37.68
N ASP A 217 85.90 -34.45 -38.67
CA ASP A 217 87.20 -34.84 -39.23
C ASP A 217 88.09 -33.58 -39.34
N GLU A 218 88.96 -33.36 -38.34
CA GLU A 218 90.39 -33.06 -38.51
C GLU A 218 91.09 -32.54 -37.23
N CYS A 219 92.09 -33.34 -36.82
CA CYS A 219 93.44 -32.99 -36.37
C CYS A 219 93.75 -32.38 -34.99
N GLU A 220 94.61 -33.14 -34.30
CA GLU A 220 95.31 -32.88 -33.04
C GLU A 220 96.41 -31.80 -33.11
N SER A 221 96.81 -31.38 -31.90
CA SER A 221 98.16 -30.97 -31.45
C SER A 221 98.53 -29.46 -31.42
N VAL A 222 98.74 -28.94 -30.20
CA VAL A 222 100.02 -28.46 -29.61
C VAL A 222 99.69 -27.58 -28.37
N PRO A 223 100.30 -27.81 -27.18
CA PRO A 223 100.06 -27.00 -25.99
C PRO A 223 101.04 -25.81 -25.92
N SER A 224 100.49 -24.60 -25.75
CA SER A 224 101.23 -23.37 -25.41
C SER A 224 100.59 -22.73 -24.18
N GLU A 225 101.40 -22.02 -23.38
CA GLU A 225 101.19 -21.46 -22.02
C GLU A 225 99.88 -20.70 -21.73
N ASN A 226 99.00 -20.54 -22.71
CA ASN A 226 97.65 -20.00 -22.53
C ASN A 226 96.68 -20.92 -21.78
N PHE A 227 97.02 -22.18 -21.50
CA PHE A 227 96.09 -23.13 -20.87
C PHE A 227 95.72 -22.74 -19.43
N VAL A 228 96.64 -22.14 -18.65
CA VAL A 228 96.36 -21.77 -17.25
C VAL A 228 95.44 -20.54 -17.15
N ASN A 229 95.56 -19.59 -18.08
CA ASN A 229 94.68 -18.42 -18.16
C ASN A 229 93.31 -18.76 -18.78
N LEU A 230 93.27 -19.70 -19.74
CA LEU A 230 92.00 -20.20 -20.28
C LEU A 230 91.25 -21.09 -19.28
N LEU A 231 91.94 -21.86 -18.43
CA LEU A 231 91.29 -22.71 -17.42
C LEU A 231 90.64 -21.87 -16.31
N ALA A 232 91.33 -20.84 -15.82
CA ALA A 232 90.77 -19.90 -14.83
C ALA A 232 89.59 -19.09 -15.40
N LYS A 233 89.67 -18.70 -16.69
CA LYS A 233 88.56 -18.03 -17.38
C LYS A 233 87.41 -18.97 -17.72
N CYS A 234 87.69 -20.25 -17.99
CA CYS A 234 86.67 -21.29 -18.13
C CYS A 234 86.00 -21.60 -16.80
N GLU A 235 86.72 -21.63 -15.68
CA GLU A 235 86.13 -21.82 -14.35
C GLU A 235 85.23 -20.63 -13.96
N GLN A 236 85.67 -19.39 -14.20
CA GLN A 236 84.81 -18.21 -14.00
C GLN A 236 83.59 -18.19 -14.94
N LEU A 237 83.77 -18.53 -16.22
CA LEU A 237 82.65 -18.63 -17.16
C LEU A 237 81.72 -19.79 -16.81
N ASN A 238 82.21 -20.86 -16.19
CA ASN A 238 81.39 -22.01 -15.78
C ASN A 238 80.65 -21.71 -14.47
N GLU A 239 81.23 -20.92 -13.55
CA GLU A 239 80.53 -20.34 -12.40
C GLU A 239 79.46 -19.32 -12.83
N GLU A 240 79.75 -18.43 -13.79
CA GLU A 240 78.72 -17.55 -14.39
C GLU A 240 77.67 -18.35 -15.16
N LEU A 241 78.05 -19.42 -15.87
CA LEU A 241 77.11 -20.29 -16.59
C LEU A 241 76.21 -21.08 -15.63
N THR A 242 76.73 -21.51 -14.48
CA THR A 242 75.93 -22.22 -13.47
C THR A 242 75.02 -21.26 -12.69
N SER A 243 75.49 -20.04 -12.42
CA SER A 243 74.68 -18.94 -11.88
C SER A 243 73.55 -18.56 -12.83
N THR A 244 73.86 -18.30 -14.10
CA THR A 244 72.86 -17.94 -15.12
C THR A 244 71.90 -19.10 -15.44
N LYS A 245 72.35 -20.37 -15.38
CA LYS A 245 71.44 -21.53 -15.47
C LYS A 245 70.52 -21.66 -14.26
N SER A 246 71.01 -21.37 -13.06
CA SER A 246 70.19 -21.31 -11.84
C SER A 246 69.12 -20.21 -11.96
N ASP A 247 69.52 -19.03 -12.43
CA ASP A 247 68.61 -17.91 -12.63
C ASP A 247 67.59 -18.21 -13.73
N CYS A 248 68.01 -18.80 -14.86
CA CYS A 248 67.11 -19.26 -15.92
C CYS A 248 66.11 -20.32 -15.42
N ALA A 249 66.54 -21.28 -14.61
CA ALA A 249 65.64 -22.28 -14.02
C ALA A 249 64.64 -21.66 -13.03
N SER A 250 65.03 -20.59 -12.33
CA SER A 250 64.13 -19.85 -11.43
C SER A 250 63.10 -19.03 -12.22
N LEU A 251 63.53 -18.41 -13.33
CA LEU A 251 62.67 -17.65 -14.23
C LEU A 251 61.71 -18.57 -14.99
N GLU A 252 62.17 -19.74 -15.44
CA GLU A 252 61.31 -20.76 -16.05
C GLU A 252 60.22 -21.23 -15.07
N LYS A 253 60.56 -21.45 -13.80
CA LYS A 253 59.56 -21.75 -12.75
C LYS A 253 58.57 -20.62 -12.51
N GLN A 254 59.01 -19.36 -12.55
CA GLN A 254 58.11 -18.21 -12.43
C GLN A 254 57.21 -18.08 -13.65
N ILE A 255 57.72 -18.29 -14.85
CA ILE A 255 56.95 -18.28 -16.10
C ILE A 255 55.91 -19.41 -16.08
N GLU A 256 56.25 -20.59 -15.59
CA GLU A 256 55.31 -21.71 -15.51
C GLU A 256 54.22 -21.49 -14.43
N LEU A 257 54.56 -20.85 -13.31
CA LEU A 257 53.56 -20.41 -12.32
C LEU A 257 52.65 -19.32 -12.88
N LEU A 258 53.21 -18.36 -13.61
CA LEU A 258 52.43 -17.31 -14.27
C LEU A 258 51.50 -17.89 -15.34
N LYS A 259 51.97 -18.82 -16.18
CA LYS A 259 51.13 -19.54 -17.15
C LYS A 259 49.99 -20.29 -16.47
N LYS A 260 50.25 -21.00 -15.37
CA LYS A 260 49.19 -21.68 -14.61
C LYS A 260 48.19 -20.70 -13.99
N SER A 261 48.65 -19.54 -13.52
CA SER A 261 47.76 -18.49 -13.02
C SER A 261 46.94 -17.85 -14.14
N GLU A 262 47.50 -17.70 -15.34
CA GLU A 262 46.84 -17.17 -16.53
C GLU A 262 45.82 -18.16 -17.12
N GLU A 263 46.14 -19.46 -17.15
CA GLU A 263 45.19 -20.51 -17.52
C GLU A 263 44.01 -20.58 -16.53
N SER A 264 44.28 -20.42 -15.23
CA SER A 264 43.26 -20.32 -14.18
C SER A 264 42.33 -19.12 -14.38
N THR A 265 42.87 -17.93 -14.68
CA THR A 265 42.05 -16.74 -14.93
C THR A 265 41.28 -16.83 -16.25
N LEU A 266 41.85 -17.45 -17.29
CA LEU A 266 41.13 -17.72 -18.55
C LEU A 266 39.99 -18.73 -18.38
N LEU A 267 40.18 -19.77 -17.57
CA LEU A 267 39.13 -20.72 -17.23
C LEU A 267 38.00 -20.04 -16.46
N SER A 268 38.33 -19.25 -15.43
CA SER A 268 37.35 -18.45 -14.68
C SER A 268 36.61 -17.46 -15.58
N LEU A 269 37.30 -16.81 -16.53
CA LEU A 269 36.68 -15.91 -17.50
C LEU A 269 35.73 -16.65 -18.45
N ALA A 270 36.10 -17.85 -18.91
CA ALA A 270 35.27 -18.69 -19.75
C ALA A 270 34.02 -19.19 -19.01
N GLU A 271 34.16 -19.54 -17.73
CA GLU A 271 33.05 -19.92 -16.85
C GLU A 271 32.10 -18.76 -16.61
N ASN A 272 32.61 -17.56 -16.29
CA ASN A 272 31.80 -16.35 -16.15
C ASN A 272 31.08 -15.99 -17.45
N LYS A 273 31.76 -16.11 -18.61
CA LYS A 273 31.13 -15.87 -19.92
C LYS A 273 29.99 -16.87 -20.19
N MET A 274 30.18 -18.15 -19.89
CA MET A 274 29.10 -19.14 -20.01
C MET A 274 27.95 -18.89 -19.05
N ALA A 275 28.22 -18.46 -17.82
CA ALA A 275 27.20 -18.13 -16.82
C ALA A 275 26.34 -16.95 -17.28
N ILE A 276 26.97 -15.87 -17.77
CA ILE A 276 26.28 -14.70 -18.32
C ILE A 276 25.41 -15.10 -19.52
N HIS A 277 25.92 -15.92 -20.44
CA HIS A 277 25.13 -16.38 -21.59
C HIS A 277 23.91 -17.20 -21.17
N LYS A 278 24.04 -18.09 -20.18
CA LYS A 278 22.90 -18.85 -19.64
C LYS A 278 21.90 -17.94 -18.95
N GLU A 279 22.35 -16.99 -18.16
CA GLU A 279 21.44 -16.03 -17.51
C GLU A 279 20.70 -15.19 -18.54
N LEU A 280 21.39 -14.69 -19.56
CA LEU A 280 20.82 -13.89 -20.63
C LEU A 280 19.77 -14.68 -21.43
N GLU A 281 20.01 -15.97 -21.69
CA GLU A 281 19.03 -16.88 -22.28
C GLU A 281 17.78 -17.03 -21.39
N THR A 282 17.94 -17.19 -20.07
CA THR A 282 16.78 -17.26 -19.16
C THR A 282 16.00 -15.95 -19.08
N LYS A 283 16.68 -14.80 -19.16
CA LYS A 283 16.03 -13.47 -19.19
C LYS A 283 15.31 -13.25 -20.52
N GLU A 284 15.88 -13.66 -21.65
CA GLU A 284 15.19 -13.64 -22.95
C GLU A 284 13.94 -14.51 -22.96
N ASP A 285 13.96 -15.67 -22.30
CA ASP A 285 12.79 -16.53 -22.17
C ASP A 285 11.71 -15.93 -21.24
N GLN A 286 12.11 -15.21 -20.19
CA GLN A 286 11.19 -14.44 -19.36
C GLN A 286 10.57 -13.28 -20.14
N ILE A 287 11.37 -12.57 -20.95
CA ILE A 287 10.89 -11.50 -21.85
C ILE A 287 9.88 -12.08 -22.84
N LYS A 288 10.17 -13.20 -23.50
CA LYS A 288 9.23 -13.88 -24.42
C LYS A 288 7.92 -14.28 -23.73
N LYS A 289 7.96 -14.70 -22.46
CA LYS A 289 6.76 -15.03 -21.67
C LYS A 289 5.94 -13.77 -21.36
N LEU A 290 6.58 -12.69 -20.96
CA LEU A 290 5.93 -11.40 -20.71
C LEU A 290 5.33 -10.80 -21.99
N GLU A 291 6.03 -10.90 -23.13
CA GLU A 291 5.51 -10.49 -24.43
C GLU A 291 4.26 -11.28 -24.84
N LYS A 292 4.25 -12.61 -24.61
CA LYS A 292 3.05 -13.43 -24.83
C LYS A 292 1.89 -13.01 -23.91
N ALA A 293 2.16 -12.69 -22.65
CA ALA A 293 1.15 -12.22 -21.71
C ALA A 293 0.57 -10.85 -22.11
N ILE A 294 1.44 -9.90 -22.50
CA ILE A 294 1.04 -8.57 -23.00
C ILE A 294 0.17 -8.70 -24.26
N ASN A 295 0.58 -9.54 -25.21
CA ASN A 295 -0.20 -9.79 -26.42
C ASN A 295 -1.56 -10.45 -26.11
N GLY A 296 -1.60 -11.36 -25.12
CA GLY A 296 -2.84 -11.94 -24.61
C GLY A 296 -3.80 -10.89 -24.03
N LEU A 297 -3.30 -10.02 -23.15
CA LEU A 297 -4.07 -8.92 -22.55
C LEU A 297 -4.51 -7.87 -23.58
N GLN A 298 -3.70 -7.62 -24.62
CA GLN A 298 -4.09 -6.76 -25.73
C GLN A 298 -5.21 -7.37 -26.57
N MET A 299 -5.17 -8.67 -26.82
CA MET A 299 -6.24 -9.38 -27.53
C MET A 299 -7.53 -9.41 -26.70
N GLU A 300 -7.42 -9.65 -25.39
CA GLU A 300 -8.54 -9.60 -24.44
C GLU A 300 -9.16 -8.20 -24.38
N ASN A 301 -8.36 -7.14 -24.28
CA ASN A 301 -8.86 -5.76 -24.37
C ASN A 301 -9.58 -5.48 -25.69
N LYS A 302 -9.08 -6.03 -26.81
CA LYS A 302 -9.70 -5.88 -28.13
C LYS A 302 -11.04 -6.63 -28.21
N ILE A 303 -11.15 -7.79 -27.56
CA ILE A 303 -12.40 -8.55 -27.43
C ILE A 303 -13.38 -7.78 -26.54
N LEU A 304 -12.95 -7.28 -25.38
CA LEU A 304 -13.78 -6.46 -24.48
C LEU A 304 -14.26 -5.17 -25.14
N LEU A 305 -13.43 -4.51 -25.96
CA LEU A 305 -13.83 -3.36 -26.77
C LEU A 305 -14.90 -3.74 -27.82
N LYS A 306 -14.80 -4.94 -28.40
CA LYS A 306 -15.77 -5.46 -29.37
C LYS A 306 -17.09 -5.86 -28.70
N GLU A 307 -17.03 -6.43 -27.50
CA GLU A 307 -18.20 -6.73 -26.66
C GLU A 307 -18.90 -5.44 -26.18
N LYS A 308 -18.13 -4.43 -25.79
CA LYS A 308 -18.64 -3.09 -25.43
C LYS A 308 -19.32 -2.40 -26.61
N ALA A 309 -18.79 -2.53 -27.83
CA ALA A 309 -19.45 -2.06 -29.06
C ALA A 309 -20.72 -2.87 -29.37
N GLY A 310 -20.73 -4.18 -29.09
CA GLY A 310 -21.93 -5.02 -29.18
C GLY A 310 -23.04 -4.55 -28.22
N HIS A 311 -22.70 -4.17 -26.99
CA HIS A 311 -23.67 -3.67 -26.01
C HIS A 311 -24.29 -2.32 -26.40
N SER A 312 -23.58 -1.45 -27.13
CA SER A 312 -24.18 -0.23 -27.71
C SER A 312 -25.22 -0.52 -28.80
N SER A 313 -25.07 -1.62 -29.55
CA SER A 313 -26.09 -2.04 -30.52
C SER A 313 -27.33 -2.63 -29.83
N THR A 314 -27.15 -3.45 -28.78
CA THR A 314 -28.27 -4.02 -27.99
C THR A 314 -29.06 -2.94 -27.24
N ASN A 315 -28.40 -1.87 -26.78
CA ASN A 315 -29.07 -0.75 -26.13
C ASN A 315 -29.95 0.05 -27.12
N SER A 316 -29.59 0.12 -28.40
CA SER A 316 -30.43 0.71 -29.45
C SER A 316 -31.67 -0.14 -29.75
N TYR A 317 -31.55 -1.48 -29.74
CA TYR A 317 -32.71 -2.37 -29.91
C TYR A 317 -33.63 -2.35 -28.68
N GLN A 318 -33.09 -2.23 -27.47
CA GLN A 318 -33.89 -2.09 -26.24
C GLN A 318 -34.63 -0.74 -26.17
N VAL A 319 -34.01 0.37 -26.59
CA VAL A 319 -34.70 1.67 -26.66
C VAL A 319 -35.84 1.64 -27.68
N ASN A 320 -35.67 0.97 -28.84
CA ASN A 320 -36.74 0.83 -29.82
C ASN A 320 -37.87 -0.11 -29.37
N ILE A 321 -37.55 -1.20 -28.66
CA ILE A 321 -38.57 -2.10 -28.10
C ILE A 321 -39.34 -1.39 -26.98
N ASN A 322 -38.66 -0.63 -26.11
CA ASN A 322 -39.32 0.14 -25.06
C ASN A 322 -40.20 1.25 -25.63
N GLN A 323 -39.76 1.93 -26.69
CA GLN A 323 -40.58 2.94 -27.36
C GLN A 323 -41.84 2.34 -28.02
N ASN A 324 -41.70 1.16 -28.64
CA ASN A 324 -42.81 0.46 -29.30
C ASN A 324 -43.77 -0.20 -28.29
N VAL A 325 -43.25 -0.70 -27.16
CA VAL A 325 -44.07 -1.18 -26.03
C VAL A 325 -44.82 -0.02 -25.36
N GLN A 326 -44.18 1.15 -25.26
CA GLN A 326 -44.80 2.35 -24.70
C GLN A 326 -45.89 2.92 -25.62
N GLU A 327 -45.69 2.92 -26.94
CA GLU A 327 -46.76 3.22 -27.93
C GLU A 327 -47.94 2.24 -27.81
N LYS A 328 -47.66 0.93 -27.72
CA LYS A 328 -48.71 -0.10 -27.59
C LYS A 328 -49.49 -0.02 -26.27
N LEU A 329 -48.83 0.33 -25.17
CA LEU A 329 -49.48 0.59 -23.88
C LEU A 329 -50.34 1.85 -23.92
N THR A 330 -49.89 2.92 -24.59
CA THR A 330 -50.70 4.14 -24.77
C THR A 330 -51.90 3.91 -25.69
N GLU A 331 -51.75 3.07 -26.70
CA GLU A 331 -52.85 2.71 -27.61
C GLU A 331 -53.88 1.82 -26.91
N GLN A 332 -53.45 0.87 -26.08
CA GLN A 332 -54.35 0.07 -25.23
C GLN A 332 -55.04 0.89 -24.13
N LEU A 333 -54.35 1.89 -23.55
CA LEU A 333 -54.95 2.83 -22.60
C LEU A 333 -56.01 3.69 -23.26
N ASN A 334 -55.73 4.25 -24.43
CA ASN A 334 -56.69 5.05 -25.20
C ASN A 334 -57.88 4.20 -25.69
N GLU A 335 -57.66 2.92 -26.03
CA GLU A 335 -58.74 2.02 -26.43
C GLU A 335 -59.60 1.58 -25.23
N LEU A 336 -59.01 1.38 -24.05
CA LEU A 336 -59.73 1.12 -22.79
C LEU A 336 -60.49 2.36 -22.33
N GLU A 337 -59.92 3.55 -22.45
CA GLU A 337 -60.56 4.83 -22.12
C GLU A 337 -61.71 5.13 -23.09
N GLY A 338 -61.56 4.81 -24.39
CA GLY A 338 -62.63 4.87 -25.38
C GLY A 338 -63.75 3.86 -25.10
N LYS A 339 -63.42 2.61 -24.71
CA LYS A 339 -64.41 1.61 -24.29
C LYS A 339 -65.13 2.02 -23.01
N MET A 340 -64.42 2.59 -22.05
CA MET A 340 -64.98 3.08 -20.78
C MET A 340 -65.88 4.30 -21.01
N SER A 341 -65.50 5.21 -21.90
CA SER A 341 -66.33 6.34 -22.32
C SER A 341 -67.60 5.88 -23.04
N SER A 342 -67.48 4.92 -23.97
CA SER A 342 -68.66 4.36 -24.65
C SER A 342 -69.58 3.57 -23.71
N ALA A 343 -69.03 2.90 -22.70
CA ALA A 343 -69.79 2.21 -21.66
C ALA A 343 -70.48 3.19 -20.71
N PHE A 344 -69.82 4.31 -20.38
CA PHE A 344 -70.43 5.41 -19.63
C PHE A 344 -71.55 6.07 -20.43
N GLU A 345 -71.36 6.32 -21.73
CA GLU A 345 -72.38 6.90 -22.59
C GLU A 345 -73.57 5.93 -22.78
N PHE A 346 -73.31 4.63 -22.90
CA PHE A 346 -74.36 3.61 -22.93
C PHE A 346 -75.13 3.53 -21.60
N LYS A 347 -74.43 3.54 -20.46
CA LYS A 347 -75.07 3.53 -19.13
C LYS A 347 -75.79 4.83 -18.82
N GLU A 348 -75.29 5.98 -19.29
CA GLU A 348 -75.95 7.27 -19.16
C GLU A 348 -77.22 7.33 -20.02
N ASN A 349 -77.19 6.75 -21.22
CA ASN A 349 -78.37 6.62 -22.08
C ASN A 349 -79.39 5.62 -21.51
N GLU A 350 -78.94 4.52 -20.91
CA GLU A 350 -79.81 3.56 -20.18
C GLU A 350 -80.45 4.21 -18.95
N VAL A 351 -79.71 5.05 -18.22
CA VAL A 351 -80.24 5.86 -17.12
C VAL A 351 -81.21 6.93 -17.62
N LYS A 352 -80.96 7.58 -18.76
CA LYS A 352 -81.90 8.53 -19.39
C LYS A 352 -83.19 7.83 -19.86
N GLU A 353 -83.07 6.62 -20.40
CA GLU A 353 -84.18 5.77 -20.83
C GLU A 353 -85.02 5.30 -19.62
N LEU A 354 -84.38 4.82 -18.55
CA LEU A 354 -85.07 4.44 -17.30
C LEU A 354 -85.73 5.65 -16.62
N LYS A 355 -85.11 6.84 -16.70
CA LYS A 355 -85.66 8.09 -16.17
C LYS A 355 -86.84 8.60 -17.03
N SER A 356 -86.80 8.37 -18.34
CA SER A 356 -87.92 8.56 -19.28
C SER A 356 -89.08 7.61 -18.97
N GLN A 357 -88.80 6.32 -18.73
CA GLN A 357 -89.79 5.30 -18.38
C GLN A 357 -90.43 5.55 -17.01
N LEU A 358 -89.67 6.02 -16.01
CA LEU A 358 -90.19 6.48 -14.72
C LEU A 358 -91.14 7.68 -14.89
N LYS A 359 -90.78 8.64 -15.73
CA LYS A 359 -91.61 9.83 -16.02
C LYS A 359 -92.91 9.49 -16.77
N VAL A 360 -92.92 8.41 -17.55
CA VAL A 360 -94.13 7.87 -18.21
C VAL A 360 -95.00 7.09 -17.22
N LEU A 361 -94.42 6.31 -16.31
CA LEU A 361 -95.15 5.61 -15.25
C LEU A 361 -95.77 6.58 -14.22
N GLU A 362 -95.07 7.67 -13.90
CA GLU A 362 -95.55 8.74 -13.03
C GLU A 362 -96.69 9.53 -13.69
N LYS A 363 -96.60 9.81 -15.00
CA LYS A 363 -97.73 10.35 -15.79
C LYS A 363 -98.90 9.37 -15.96
N ARG A 364 -98.68 8.06 -15.84
CA ARG A 364 -99.71 7.01 -15.94
C ARG A 364 -100.44 6.79 -14.61
N PHE A 365 -99.78 7.07 -13.49
CA PHE A 365 -100.39 7.03 -12.14
C PHE A 365 -101.27 8.26 -11.86
N GLU A 366 -100.93 9.43 -12.41
CA GLU A 366 -101.73 10.65 -12.27
C GLU A 366 -103.01 10.68 -13.14
N LEU A 367 -103.14 9.79 -14.13
CA LEU A 367 -104.30 9.69 -15.04
C LEU A 367 -105.20 8.45 -14.80
N GLN A 368 -105.09 7.79 -13.64
CA GLN A 368 -105.99 6.72 -13.22
C GLN A 368 -106.60 6.99 -11.83
N LYS A 369 -107.11 8.22 -11.65
CA LYS A 369 -107.90 8.65 -10.49
C LYS A 369 -109.19 9.39 -10.88
N GLN A 370 -109.74 9.10 -12.06
CA GLN A 370 -111.08 9.51 -12.48
C GLN A 370 -111.69 8.45 -13.38
N THR A 371 -112.52 7.57 -12.80
CA THR A 371 -113.77 7.01 -13.34
C THR A 371 -114.15 5.84 -12.45
N ASN A 372 -115.23 5.98 -11.69
CA ASN A 372 -116.26 4.97 -11.45
C ASN A 372 -117.16 5.44 -10.31
N VAL A 373 -118.36 5.90 -10.70
CA VAL A 373 -119.51 6.01 -9.80
C VAL A 373 -120.63 5.14 -10.38
N SER A 374 -121.19 4.35 -9.47
CA SER A 374 -122.56 3.84 -9.42
C SER A 374 -122.95 2.69 -10.33
N THR A 375 -123.30 1.57 -9.68
CA THR A 375 -124.52 0.81 -10.00
C THR A 375 -125.09 0.23 -8.71
N GLY A 376 -126.30 0.63 -8.36
CA GLY A 376 -127.15 -0.05 -7.38
C GLY A 376 -128.49 -0.41 -8.03
N GLU A 377 -128.96 -1.63 -7.70
CA GLU A 377 -130.37 -2.04 -7.57
C GLU A 377 -131.14 -2.47 -8.86
N ILE A 378 -132.01 -3.51 -8.93
CA ILE A 378 -132.60 -4.46 -7.96
C ILE A 378 -133.54 -5.51 -8.66
N LEU A 379 -133.70 -6.71 -8.04
CA LEU A 379 -134.83 -7.70 -7.99
C LEU A 379 -135.42 -8.34 -9.30
N ILE A 380 -135.98 -9.57 -9.34
CA ILE A 380 -137.00 -10.22 -8.48
C ILE A 380 -136.95 -11.78 -8.50
N ALA A 381 -137.21 -12.36 -7.30
CA ALA A 381 -137.82 -13.65 -6.86
C ALA A 381 -137.68 -14.94 -7.70
N LYS A 382 -137.12 -16.05 -7.17
CA LYS A 382 -137.66 -17.02 -6.19
C LYS A 382 -138.99 -17.68 -6.58
N GLU A 383 -138.89 -18.92 -7.10
CA GLU A 383 -139.87 -19.96 -6.80
C GLU A 383 -139.17 -21.32 -6.59
N LYS A 384 -139.78 -22.11 -5.72
CA LYS A 384 -139.21 -23.15 -4.87
C LYS A 384 -139.06 -24.51 -5.59
N GLU A 385 -138.01 -25.24 -5.20
CA GLU A 385 -138.12 -26.64 -4.73
C GLU A 385 -138.33 -27.77 -5.75
N VAL A 386 -137.24 -28.15 -6.41
CA VAL A 386 -136.90 -29.57 -6.72
C VAL A 386 -135.39 -29.82 -6.42
N ASN A 387 -134.87 -29.11 -5.42
CA ASN A 387 -133.44 -28.85 -5.25
C ASN A 387 -132.79 -29.58 -4.07
N ASN A 388 -133.12 -30.86 -3.83
CA ASN A 388 -132.59 -31.54 -2.63
C ASN A 388 -131.77 -32.81 -2.81
N LEU A 389 -131.59 -33.39 -4.02
CA LEU A 389 -130.73 -34.59 -4.12
C LEU A 389 -129.77 -34.65 -5.33
N LYS A 390 -129.70 -33.62 -6.18
CA LYS A 390 -128.73 -33.58 -7.30
C LYS A 390 -127.51 -32.67 -7.06
N LEU A 391 -127.59 -31.76 -6.09
CA LEU A 391 -126.56 -30.76 -5.73
C LEU A 391 -125.42 -31.32 -4.86
N VAL A 392 -125.58 -32.51 -4.28
CA VAL A 392 -124.57 -33.12 -3.40
C VAL A 392 -123.49 -33.86 -4.21
N ILE A 393 -123.83 -34.40 -5.38
CA ILE A 393 -122.88 -35.16 -6.21
C ILE A 393 -121.92 -34.22 -6.95
N SER A 394 -122.39 -33.09 -7.49
CA SER A 394 -121.52 -32.12 -8.18
C SER A 394 -120.59 -31.33 -7.23
N ARG A 395 -120.92 -31.18 -5.93
CA ARG A 395 -120.04 -30.52 -4.96
C ARG A 395 -118.84 -31.39 -4.54
N LEU A 396 -118.98 -32.71 -4.54
CA LEU A 396 -117.88 -33.62 -4.21
C LEU A 396 -116.90 -33.79 -5.38
N GLU A 397 -117.36 -33.74 -6.63
CA GLU A 397 -116.49 -33.75 -7.82
C GLU A 397 -115.67 -32.44 -7.96
N GLN A 398 -116.23 -31.30 -7.55
CA GLN A 398 -115.53 -30.01 -7.60
C GLN A 398 -114.46 -29.88 -6.50
N SER A 399 -114.72 -30.39 -5.28
CA SER A 399 -113.72 -30.48 -4.21
C SER A 399 -112.53 -31.38 -4.57
N LEU A 400 -112.77 -32.52 -5.23
CA LEU A 400 -111.70 -33.42 -5.66
C LEU A 400 -110.84 -32.83 -6.80
N ASN A 401 -111.44 -31.99 -7.64
CA ASN A 401 -110.74 -31.31 -8.73
C ASN A 401 -109.89 -30.13 -8.23
N ASP A 402 -110.40 -29.38 -7.24
CA ASP A 402 -109.67 -28.29 -6.60
C ASP A 402 -108.44 -28.78 -5.81
N ASP A 403 -108.52 -29.96 -5.16
CA ASP A 403 -107.38 -30.59 -4.48
C ASP A 403 -106.32 -31.13 -5.46
N LYS A 404 -106.71 -31.63 -6.64
CA LYS A 404 -105.75 -32.00 -7.70
C LYS A 404 -105.01 -30.78 -8.27
N VAL A 405 -105.70 -29.66 -8.50
CA VAL A 405 -105.08 -28.42 -8.99
C VAL A 405 -104.18 -27.79 -7.92
N SER A 406 -104.56 -27.85 -6.64
CA SER A 406 -103.75 -27.39 -5.50
C SER A 406 -102.46 -28.22 -5.35
N ASN A 407 -102.54 -29.54 -5.48
CA ASN A 407 -101.37 -30.41 -5.43
C ASN A 407 -100.47 -30.27 -6.68
N SER A 408 -101.03 -30.07 -7.88
CA SER A 408 -100.26 -29.76 -9.10
C SER A 408 -99.45 -28.46 -8.93
N LYS A 409 -100.08 -27.39 -8.43
CA LYS A 409 -99.41 -26.11 -8.21
C LYS A 409 -98.30 -26.19 -7.16
N LYS A 410 -98.49 -26.98 -6.09
CA LYS A 410 -97.44 -27.23 -5.10
C LYS A 410 -96.25 -27.98 -5.70
N ILE A 411 -96.50 -29.00 -6.53
CA ILE A 411 -95.45 -29.75 -7.23
C ILE A 411 -94.70 -28.84 -8.21
N ASP A 412 -95.38 -27.98 -8.97
CA ASP A 412 -94.75 -27.03 -9.88
C ASP A 412 -93.90 -25.99 -9.13
N THR A 413 -94.36 -25.50 -7.97
CA THR A 413 -93.55 -24.61 -7.12
C THR A 413 -92.31 -25.32 -6.56
N PHE A 414 -92.43 -26.58 -6.11
CA PHE A 414 -91.29 -27.34 -5.63
C PHE A 414 -90.28 -27.65 -6.75
N LEU A 415 -90.75 -27.99 -7.96
CA LEU A 415 -89.86 -28.21 -9.10
C LEU A 415 -89.14 -26.93 -9.53
N LYS A 416 -89.80 -25.78 -9.47
CA LYS A 416 -89.17 -24.48 -9.72
C LYS A 416 -88.11 -24.15 -8.66
N GLU A 417 -88.42 -24.38 -7.38
CA GLU A 417 -87.48 -24.17 -6.27
C GLU A 417 -86.26 -25.10 -6.34
N VAL A 418 -86.47 -26.37 -6.74
CA VAL A 418 -85.39 -27.34 -6.98
C VAL A 418 -84.55 -26.93 -8.20
N GLY A 419 -85.17 -26.39 -9.25
CA GLY A 419 -84.47 -25.84 -10.41
C GLY A 419 -83.59 -24.64 -10.07
N GLU A 420 -84.11 -23.71 -9.28
CA GLU A 420 -83.36 -22.53 -8.79
C GLU A 420 -82.20 -22.95 -7.88
N LYS A 421 -82.43 -23.88 -6.93
CA LYS A 421 -81.36 -24.47 -6.10
C LYS A 421 -80.32 -25.24 -6.92
N SER A 422 -80.72 -25.90 -8.00
CA SER A 422 -79.78 -26.57 -8.90
C SER A 422 -78.90 -25.58 -9.66
N GLN A 423 -79.43 -24.41 -10.04
CA GLN A 423 -78.66 -23.36 -10.71
C GLN A 423 -77.68 -22.68 -9.74
N THR A 424 -78.09 -22.41 -8.50
CA THR A 424 -77.18 -21.85 -7.49
C THR A 424 -76.06 -22.83 -7.13
N VAL A 425 -76.35 -24.12 -7.00
CA VAL A 425 -75.32 -25.18 -6.81
C VAL A 425 -74.35 -25.22 -7.98
N LYS A 426 -74.82 -25.08 -9.22
CA LYS A 426 -73.96 -25.05 -10.42
C LYS A 426 -73.07 -23.80 -10.45
N HIS A 427 -73.58 -22.65 -10.03
CA HIS A 427 -72.81 -21.41 -9.91
C HIS A 427 -71.72 -21.53 -8.83
N LEU A 428 -72.07 -22.01 -7.64
CA LEU A 428 -71.11 -22.26 -6.55
C LEU A 428 -70.04 -23.27 -6.96
N THR A 429 -70.41 -24.32 -7.70
CA THR A 429 -69.46 -25.32 -8.22
C THR A 429 -68.46 -24.69 -9.20
N ASN A 430 -68.88 -23.75 -10.02
CA ASN A 430 -67.99 -23.05 -10.94
C ASN A 430 -67.07 -22.06 -10.21
N GLN A 431 -67.58 -21.33 -9.22
CA GLN A 431 -66.76 -20.45 -8.37
C GLN A 431 -65.69 -21.25 -7.59
N LEU A 432 -66.02 -22.45 -7.10
CA LEU A 432 -65.05 -23.35 -6.47
C LEU A 432 -63.94 -23.77 -7.42
N LYS A 433 -64.26 -24.07 -8.68
CA LYS A 433 -63.25 -24.41 -9.71
C LYS A 433 -62.35 -23.24 -10.06
N GLU A 434 -62.86 -22.01 -10.05
CA GLU A 434 -62.04 -20.81 -10.27
C GLU A 434 -61.12 -20.55 -9.06
N MET A 435 -61.62 -20.72 -7.84
CA MET A 435 -60.82 -20.64 -6.62
C MET A 435 -59.70 -21.70 -6.59
N ASP A 436 -59.97 -22.93 -7.03
CA ASP A 436 -58.97 -24.00 -7.10
C ASP A 436 -57.86 -23.70 -8.13
N LYS A 437 -58.21 -23.08 -9.27
CA LYS A 437 -57.22 -22.65 -10.27
C LYS A 437 -56.32 -21.53 -9.71
N LEU A 438 -56.92 -20.52 -9.09
CA LEU A 438 -56.17 -19.46 -8.42
C LEU A 438 -55.23 -20.04 -7.35
N ARG A 439 -55.72 -20.98 -6.54
CA ARG A 439 -54.89 -21.66 -5.52
C ARG A 439 -53.68 -22.37 -6.15
N GLN A 440 -53.86 -23.08 -7.26
CA GLN A 440 -52.75 -23.73 -7.97
C GLN A 440 -51.75 -22.73 -8.55
N ASP A 441 -52.20 -21.59 -9.05
CA ASP A 441 -51.31 -20.56 -9.59
C ASP A 441 -50.53 -19.83 -8.46
N TYR A 442 -51.15 -19.61 -7.30
CA TYR A 442 -50.44 -19.14 -6.11
C TYR A 442 -49.36 -20.13 -5.65
N GLU A 443 -49.67 -21.42 -5.63
CA GLU A 443 -48.73 -22.47 -5.22
C GLU A 443 -47.54 -22.59 -6.19
N LYS A 444 -47.76 -22.38 -7.50
CA LYS A 444 -46.67 -22.29 -8.49
C LYS A 444 -45.80 -21.05 -8.26
N ASN A 445 -46.41 -19.89 -8.07
CA ASN A 445 -45.67 -18.64 -7.81
C ASN A 445 -44.85 -18.71 -6.52
N GLU A 446 -45.37 -19.34 -5.47
CA GLU A 446 -44.63 -19.54 -4.22
C GLU A 446 -43.37 -20.40 -4.43
N ASN A 447 -43.49 -21.49 -5.18
CA ASN A 447 -42.36 -22.35 -5.51
C ASN A 447 -41.31 -21.64 -6.38
N GLU A 448 -41.75 -20.78 -7.31
CA GLU A 448 -40.85 -20.00 -8.16
C GLU A 448 -40.11 -18.93 -7.34
N VAL A 449 -40.79 -18.26 -6.41
CA VAL A 449 -40.17 -17.33 -5.45
C VAL A 449 -39.14 -18.03 -4.57
N VAL A 450 -39.43 -19.25 -4.08
CA VAL A 450 -38.47 -20.05 -3.30
C VAL A 450 -37.24 -20.42 -4.14
N ASN A 451 -37.44 -20.80 -5.41
CA ASN A 451 -36.34 -21.13 -6.31
C ASN A 451 -35.46 -19.91 -6.61
N LEU A 452 -36.07 -18.76 -6.92
CA LEU A 452 -35.36 -17.49 -7.11
C LEU A 452 -34.60 -17.07 -5.85
N LYS A 453 -35.20 -17.23 -4.67
CA LYS A 453 -34.54 -16.94 -3.38
C LYS A 453 -33.30 -17.83 -3.18
N ASN A 454 -33.38 -19.11 -3.53
CA ASN A 454 -32.24 -20.03 -3.46
C ASN A 454 -31.15 -19.68 -4.47
N GLN A 455 -31.50 -19.30 -5.70
CA GLN A 455 -30.54 -18.83 -6.71
C GLN A 455 -29.85 -17.53 -6.29
N ILE A 456 -30.60 -16.58 -5.71
CA ILE A 456 -30.04 -15.34 -5.15
C ILE A 456 -29.08 -15.67 -4.00
N TYR A 457 -29.44 -16.62 -3.12
CA TYR A 457 -28.56 -17.04 -2.03
C TYR A 457 -27.27 -17.67 -2.54
N GLN A 458 -27.34 -18.56 -3.53
CA GLN A 458 -26.17 -19.17 -4.16
C GLN A 458 -25.28 -18.15 -4.88
N THR A 459 -25.89 -17.23 -5.63
CA THR A 459 -25.17 -16.15 -6.34
C THR A 459 -24.48 -15.20 -5.35
N LYS A 460 -25.16 -14.86 -4.24
CA LYS A 460 -24.61 -14.03 -3.18
C LYS A 460 -23.45 -14.73 -2.45
N LYS A 461 -23.53 -16.05 -2.27
CA LYS A 461 -22.44 -16.86 -1.72
C LYS A 461 -21.22 -16.85 -2.66
N LEU A 462 -21.43 -17.15 -3.95
CA LEU A 462 -20.37 -17.11 -4.96
C LEU A 462 -19.71 -15.72 -5.08
N MET A 463 -20.49 -14.64 -5.05
CA MET A 463 -19.94 -13.28 -5.04
C MET A 463 -19.08 -13.03 -3.79
N LYS A 464 -19.52 -13.46 -2.61
CA LYS A 464 -18.75 -13.27 -1.36
C LYS A 464 -17.44 -14.07 -1.40
N ASP A 465 -17.48 -15.29 -1.91
CA ASP A 465 -16.29 -16.15 -2.02
C ASP A 465 -15.30 -15.60 -3.07
N SER A 466 -15.81 -15.05 -4.19
CA SER A 466 -14.98 -14.37 -5.20
C SER A 466 -14.35 -13.08 -4.66
N GLU A 467 -15.08 -12.31 -3.85
CA GLU A 467 -14.58 -11.08 -3.25
C GLU A 467 -13.50 -11.38 -2.20
N LEU A 468 -13.69 -12.45 -1.41
CA LEU A 468 -12.68 -12.92 -0.45
C LEU A 468 -11.40 -13.33 -1.17
N ALA A 469 -11.49 -14.11 -2.25
CA ALA A 469 -10.33 -14.50 -3.05
C ALA A 469 -9.59 -13.29 -3.66
N ARG A 470 -10.33 -12.25 -4.09
CA ARG A 470 -9.74 -11.00 -4.58
C ARG A 470 -8.98 -10.25 -3.48
N VAL A 471 -9.54 -10.20 -2.27
CA VAL A 471 -8.89 -9.55 -1.11
C VAL A 471 -7.64 -10.33 -0.69
N ASP A 472 -7.68 -11.66 -0.69
CA ASP A 472 -6.52 -12.50 -0.38
C ASP A 472 -5.39 -12.31 -1.39
N GLU A 473 -5.73 -12.22 -2.69
CA GLU A 473 -4.77 -11.92 -3.76
C GLU A 473 -4.13 -10.53 -3.61
N GLN A 474 -4.94 -9.51 -3.30
CA GLN A 474 -4.44 -8.16 -3.01
C GLN A 474 -3.51 -8.15 -1.80
N ASN A 475 -3.85 -8.87 -0.74
CA ASN A 475 -3.00 -8.99 0.45
C ASN A 475 -1.67 -9.69 0.14
N ARG A 476 -1.68 -10.69 -0.75
CA ARG A 476 -0.43 -11.33 -1.22
C ARG A 476 0.46 -10.34 -1.97
N CYS A 477 -0.10 -9.60 -2.92
CA CYS A 477 0.63 -8.56 -3.66
C CYS A 477 1.19 -7.47 -2.72
N ILE A 478 0.43 -7.04 -1.71
CA ILE A 478 0.91 -6.07 -0.71
C ILE A 478 2.08 -6.64 0.09
N LYS A 479 2.05 -7.93 0.45
CA LYS A 479 3.15 -8.58 1.18
C LYS A 479 4.42 -8.67 0.31
N GLU A 480 4.29 -9.04 -0.95
CA GLU A 480 5.39 -9.06 -1.91
C GLU A 480 5.98 -7.65 -2.14
N LEU A 481 5.13 -6.62 -2.26
CA LEU A 481 5.59 -5.23 -2.38
C LEU A 481 6.33 -4.74 -1.13
N LYS A 482 5.88 -5.13 0.07
CA LYS A 482 6.60 -4.81 1.32
C LYS A 482 7.98 -5.45 1.35
N GLN A 483 8.09 -6.73 1.01
CA GLN A 483 9.37 -7.43 0.94
C GLN A 483 10.30 -6.77 -0.08
N LYS A 484 9.80 -6.41 -1.27
CA LYS A 484 10.57 -5.67 -2.28
C LYS A 484 10.99 -4.29 -1.81
N SER A 485 10.16 -3.58 -1.02
CA SER A 485 10.54 -2.28 -0.46
C SER A 485 11.65 -2.37 0.59
N GLU A 486 11.69 -3.46 1.35
CA GLU A 486 12.73 -3.75 2.34
C GLU A 486 14.05 -4.14 1.65
N GLU A 487 14.01 -4.97 0.61
CA GLU A 487 15.16 -5.26 -0.27
C GLU A 487 15.75 -3.98 -0.88
N ILE A 488 14.90 -3.07 -1.40
CA ILE A 488 15.34 -1.78 -1.95
C ILE A 488 15.99 -0.91 -0.86
N SER A 489 15.48 -0.93 0.37
CA SER A 489 16.08 -0.19 1.49
C SER A 489 17.47 -0.72 1.82
N ASN A 490 17.65 -2.05 1.85
CA ASN A 490 18.94 -2.68 2.11
C ASN A 490 19.95 -2.36 1.01
N LEU A 491 19.57 -2.50 -0.27
CA LEU A 491 20.41 -2.13 -1.41
C LEU A 491 20.81 -0.64 -1.39
N LYS A 492 19.92 0.23 -0.89
CA LYS A 492 20.22 1.66 -0.75
C LYS A 492 21.26 1.93 0.35
N GLU A 493 21.23 1.18 1.44
CA GLU A 493 22.22 1.25 2.52
C GLU A 493 23.58 0.72 2.02
N GLU A 494 23.60 -0.39 1.28
CA GLU A 494 24.82 -0.93 0.65
C GLU A 494 25.43 0.04 -0.37
N LEU A 495 24.61 0.65 -1.23
CA LEU A 495 25.07 1.69 -2.16
C LEU A 495 25.69 2.87 -1.43
N LYS A 496 25.18 3.23 -0.25
CA LYS A 496 25.74 4.31 0.57
C LYS A 496 27.11 3.93 1.13
N LEU A 497 27.28 2.68 1.60
CA LEU A 497 28.56 2.16 2.06
C LEU A 497 29.60 2.08 0.92
N LEU A 498 29.21 1.56 -0.24
CA LEU A 498 30.05 1.53 -1.45
C LEU A 498 30.48 2.93 -1.86
N ARG A 499 29.60 3.93 -1.76
CA ARG A 499 29.91 5.33 -2.07
C ARG A 499 30.96 5.91 -1.12
N ILE A 500 30.90 5.57 0.16
CA ILE A 500 31.91 5.98 1.16
C ILE A 500 33.26 5.34 0.82
N SER A 501 33.28 4.02 0.56
CA SER A 501 34.51 3.32 0.19
C SER A 501 35.13 3.84 -1.11
N LEU A 502 34.31 4.19 -2.10
CA LEU A 502 34.77 4.77 -3.35
C LEU A 502 35.42 6.15 -3.13
N LYS A 503 34.86 6.98 -2.24
CA LYS A 503 35.44 8.26 -1.86
C LYS A 503 36.77 8.08 -1.12
N GLU A 504 36.88 7.13 -0.20
CA GLU A 504 38.15 6.81 0.48
C GLU A 504 39.22 6.34 -0.53
N ASN A 505 38.84 5.56 -1.56
CA ASN A 505 39.76 5.14 -2.61
C ASN A 505 40.16 6.29 -3.53
N GLU A 506 39.27 7.25 -3.81
CA GLU A 506 39.61 8.48 -4.53
C GLU A 506 40.62 9.31 -3.74
N GLU A 507 40.42 9.48 -2.43
CA GLU A 507 41.36 10.17 -1.54
C GLU A 507 42.74 9.49 -1.53
N LYS A 508 42.79 8.15 -1.37
CA LYS A 508 44.04 7.38 -1.47
C LYS A 508 44.71 7.54 -2.84
N ASN A 509 43.94 7.59 -3.93
CA ASN A 509 44.49 7.77 -5.26
C ASN A 509 45.06 9.19 -5.45
N THR A 510 44.45 10.21 -4.83
CA THR A 510 45.02 11.57 -4.80
C THR A 510 46.31 11.62 -3.99
N ASP A 511 46.39 10.90 -2.86
CA ASP A 511 47.63 10.81 -2.06
C ASP A 511 48.74 10.10 -2.84
N LEU A 512 48.41 9.00 -3.53
CA LEU A 512 49.36 8.30 -4.42
C LEU A 512 49.83 9.18 -5.58
N GLN A 513 48.94 9.98 -6.16
CA GLN A 513 49.31 10.94 -7.21
C GLN A 513 50.27 12.01 -6.69
N ILE A 514 50.03 12.54 -5.48
CA ILE A 514 50.94 13.49 -4.82
C ILE A 514 52.31 12.82 -4.60
N HIS A 515 52.35 11.59 -4.10
CA HIS A 515 53.61 10.86 -3.94
C HIS A 515 54.32 10.58 -5.27
N PHE A 516 53.58 10.27 -6.34
CA PHE A 516 54.15 10.10 -7.67
C PHE A 516 54.77 11.40 -8.18
N ASP A 517 54.08 12.53 -8.01
CA ASP A 517 54.58 13.84 -8.39
C ASP A 517 55.81 14.23 -7.56
N GLU A 518 55.85 13.92 -6.26
CA GLU A 518 57.02 14.11 -5.40
C GLU A 518 58.22 13.25 -5.84
N ILE A 519 57.97 11.99 -6.22
CA ILE A 519 59.00 11.08 -6.76
C ILE A 519 59.54 11.65 -8.07
N ASN A 520 58.68 12.10 -8.98
CA ASN A 520 59.09 12.72 -10.23
C ASN A 520 59.92 13.98 -10.00
N LEU A 521 59.53 14.82 -9.04
CA LEU A 521 60.29 16.01 -8.66
C LEU A 521 61.68 15.66 -8.12
N LYS A 522 61.79 14.62 -7.30
CA LYS A 522 63.08 14.10 -6.82
C LYS A 522 63.91 13.52 -7.96
N ASN A 523 63.28 12.79 -8.89
CA ASN A 523 63.95 12.18 -10.03
C ASN A 523 64.51 13.26 -10.97
N ASN A 524 63.76 14.33 -11.22
CA ASN A 524 64.22 15.47 -12.00
C ASN A 524 65.43 16.16 -11.35
N ARG A 525 65.42 16.35 -10.02
CA ARG A 525 66.59 16.89 -9.29
C ARG A 525 67.80 15.97 -9.38
N LEU A 526 67.60 14.66 -9.30
CA LEU A 526 68.65 13.67 -9.49
C LEU A 526 69.24 13.73 -10.91
N VAL A 527 68.40 13.87 -11.94
CA VAL A 527 68.85 14.06 -13.32
C VAL A 527 69.67 15.34 -13.45
N GLU A 528 69.22 16.46 -12.87
CA GLU A 528 69.97 17.72 -12.83
C GLU A 528 71.35 17.54 -12.16
N SER A 529 71.42 16.88 -10.99
CA SER A 529 72.68 16.58 -10.29
C SER A 529 73.60 15.66 -11.12
N VAL A 530 73.04 14.67 -11.82
CA VAL A 530 73.79 13.81 -12.75
C VAL A 530 74.36 14.61 -13.91
N GLU A 531 73.61 15.55 -14.49
CA GLU A 531 74.09 16.44 -15.55
C GLU A 531 75.23 17.36 -15.05
N GLU A 532 75.11 17.91 -13.84
CA GLU A 532 76.19 18.69 -13.20
C GLU A 532 77.46 17.85 -12.97
N LEU A 533 77.31 16.60 -12.51
CA LEU A 533 78.43 15.68 -12.33
C LEU A 533 79.08 15.31 -13.66
N LYS A 534 78.31 15.13 -14.74
CA LYS A 534 78.85 14.92 -16.09
C LYS A 534 79.71 16.11 -16.53
N LEU A 535 79.25 17.34 -16.31
CA LEU A 535 80.02 18.54 -16.62
C LEU A 535 81.34 18.58 -15.84
N LYS A 536 81.32 18.30 -14.53
CA LYS A 536 82.53 18.21 -13.71
C LYS A 536 83.50 17.12 -14.22
N ILE A 537 82.98 15.96 -14.63
CA ILE A 537 83.81 14.88 -15.22
C ILE A 537 84.47 15.35 -16.53
N ILE A 538 83.75 16.11 -17.37
CA ILE A 538 84.32 16.69 -18.61
C ILE A 538 85.44 17.67 -18.27
N ASP A 539 85.26 18.53 -17.27
CA ASP A 539 86.29 19.48 -16.85
C ASP A 539 87.54 18.75 -16.28
N TYR A 540 87.34 17.72 -15.46
CA TYR A 540 88.45 16.88 -14.99
C TYR A 540 89.16 16.14 -16.13
N LYS A 541 88.43 15.66 -17.15
CA LYS A 541 89.04 15.06 -18.34
C LYS A 541 89.92 16.05 -19.08
N LYS A 542 89.45 17.29 -19.31
CA LYS A 542 90.26 18.34 -19.94
C LYS A 542 91.52 18.66 -19.14
N SER A 543 91.39 18.82 -17.82
CA SER A 543 92.54 19.08 -16.96
C SER A 543 93.54 17.91 -16.96
N ASN A 544 93.04 16.67 -17.07
CA ASN A 544 93.90 15.49 -17.19
C ASN A 544 94.60 15.42 -18.56
N GLU A 545 93.94 15.80 -19.66
CA GLU A 545 94.57 15.96 -20.98
C GLU A 545 95.67 17.02 -20.97
N GLU A 546 95.43 18.17 -20.31
CA GLU A 546 96.45 19.22 -20.13
C GLU A 546 97.65 18.70 -19.31
N LEU A 547 97.39 17.99 -18.21
CA LEU A 547 98.44 17.34 -17.41
C LEU A 547 99.24 16.33 -18.25
N GLU A 548 98.58 15.50 -19.05
CA GLU A 548 99.22 14.53 -19.93
C GLU A 548 100.13 15.21 -20.96
N ASP A 549 99.70 16.35 -21.51
CA ASP A 549 100.53 17.16 -22.41
C ASP A 549 101.73 17.79 -21.70
N THR A 550 101.56 18.28 -20.45
CA THR A 550 102.71 18.74 -19.65
C THR A 550 103.69 17.61 -19.34
N ILE A 551 103.21 16.39 -19.06
CA ILE A 551 104.06 15.21 -18.84
C ILE A 551 104.85 14.87 -20.10
N LYS A 552 104.25 14.95 -21.30
CA LYS A 552 104.96 14.75 -22.57
C LYS A 552 106.06 15.77 -22.79
N VAL A 553 105.81 17.04 -22.44
CA VAL A 553 106.83 18.11 -22.53
C VAL A 553 107.99 17.81 -21.58
N VAL A 554 107.70 17.47 -20.31
CA VAL A 554 108.73 17.11 -19.32
C VAL A 554 109.51 15.85 -19.75
N GLN A 555 108.86 14.86 -20.38
CA GLN A 555 109.54 13.70 -20.95
C GLN A 555 110.50 14.07 -22.08
N LYS A 556 110.12 14.99 -22.98
CA LYS A 556 111.02 15.51 -24.02
C LYS A 556 112.21 16.27 -23.44
N GLU A 557 111.96 17.10 -22.43
CA GLU A 557 113.03 17.82 -21.71
C GLU A 557 113.99 16.84 -21.03
N LYS A 558 113.47 15.83 -20.33
CA LYS A 558 114.28 14.75 -19.75
C LYS A 558 115.13 14.08 -20.84
N GLN A 559 114.54 13.73 -21.99
CA GLN A 559 115.28 13.10 -23.08
C GLN A 559 116.43 13.98 -23.58
N MET A 560 116.18 15.27 -23.83
CA MET A 560 117.23 16.24 -24.22
C MET A 560 118.36 16.33 -23.17
N VAL A 561 118.01 16.38 -21.87
CA VAL A 561 119.01 16.40 -20.80
C VAL A 561 119.82 15.12 -20.77
N THR A 562 119.19 13.97 -20.99
CA THR A 562 119.87 12.66 -21.01
C THR A 562 120.83 12.57 -22.19
N GLU A 563 120.43 13.03 -23.38
CA GLU A 563 121.27 13.12 -24.57
C GLU A 563 122.45 14.07 -24.33
N THR A 564 122.20 15.26 -23.77
CA THR A 564 123.25 16.24 -23.43
C THR A 564 124.26 15.67 -22.42
N MET A 565 123.78 14.96 -21.39
CA MET A 565 124.63 14.30 -20.40
C MET A 565 125.48 13.20 -21.04
N LYS A 566 124.90 12.42 -21.97
CA LYS A 566 125.61 11.38 -22.71
C LYS A 566 126.74 11.97 -23.56
N THR A 567 126.47 13.04 -24.31
CA THR A 567 127.50 13.74 -25.10
C THR A 567 128.63 14.24 -24.19
N LYS A 568 128.32 14.82 -23.03
CA LYS A 568 129.34 15.24 -22.05
C LYS A 568 130.13 14.07 -21.47
N MET A 569 129.52 12.92 -21.25
CA MET A 569 130.24 11.72 -20.82
C MET A 569 131.19 11.21 -21.91
N GLU A 570 130.77 11.25 -23.18
CA GLU A 570 131.61 10.87 -24.32
C GLU A 570 132.80 11.84 -24.50
N GLU A 571 132.58 13.15 -24.36
CA GLU A 571 133.64 14.17 -24.33
C GLU A 571 134.64 13.93 -23.19
N ASN A 572 134.14 13.66 -21.97
CA ASN A 572 134.98 13.35 -20.83
C ASN A 572 135.79 12.06 -21.02
N GLN A 573 135.19 11.03 -21.64
CA GLN A 573 135.87 9.78 -21.94
C GLN A 573 136.98 9.99 -22.98
N PHE A 574 136.74 10.83 -24.00
CA PHE A 574 137.75 11.17 -25.00
C PHE A 574 138.96 11.91 -24.39
N GLU A 575 138.72 12.86 -23.48
CA GLU A 575 139.79 13.54 -22.75
C GLU A 575 140.56 12.59 -21.82
N TYR A 576 139.87 11.63 -21.17
CA TYR A 576 140.52 10.59 -20.39
C TYR A 576 141.45 9.72 -21.24
N ASP A 577 141.00 9.29 -22.42
CA ASP A 577 141.79 8.47 -23.35
C ASP A 577 143.03 9.22 -23.87
N LYS A 578 142.88 10.52 -24.13
CA LYS A 578 143.98 11.41 -24.51
C LYS A 578 145.02 11.55 -23.40
N LEU A 579 144.58 11.69 -22.14
CA LEU A 579 145.46 11.73 -20.98
C LEU A 579 146.20 10.40 -20.77
N ASN A 580 145.50 9.28 -20.95
CA ASN A 580 146.09 7.93 -20.88
C ASN A 580 147.14 7.70 -21.98
N LYS A 581 146.93 8.23 -23.18
CA LYS A 581 147.91 8.17 -24.27
C LYS A 581 149.19 8.94 -23.92
N LEU A 582 149.04 10.16 -23.39
CA LEU A 582 150.15 10.97 -22.87
C LEU A 582 150.92 10.25 -21.75
N TYR A 583 150.21 9.60 -20.82
CA TYR A 583 150.82 8.84 -19.74
C TYR A 583 151.64 7.65 -20.26
N LYS A 584 151.16 6.93 -21.27
CA LYS A 584 151.89 5.84 -21.94
C LYS A 584 153.15 6.34 -22.66
N GLU A 585 153.07 7.47 -23.36
CA GLU A 585 154.22 8.07 -24.05
C GLU A 585 155.32 8.49 -23.06
N MET A 586 154.94 9.02 -21.90
CA MET A 586 155.88 9.40 -20.83
C MET A 586 156.60 8.18 -20.24
N LEU A 587 155.89 7.07 -20.02
CA LEU A 587 156.44 5.80 -19.55
C LEU A 587 157.44 5.17 -20.54
N SER A 588 157.19 5.27 -21.85
CA SER A 588 158.13 4.80 -22.87
C SER A 588 159.43 5.61 -22.92
N LYS A 589 159.39 6.93 -22.71
CA LYS A 589 160.60 7.77 -22.60
C LYS A 589 161.45 7.40 -21.37
N LEU A 590 160.82 7.19 -20.22
CA LEU A 590 161.51 6.83 -18.98
C LEU A 590 162.21 5.46 -19.06
N ASN A 591 161.62 4.49 -19.77
CA ASN A 591 162.23 3.17 -19.97
C ASN A 591 163.39 3.20 -20.99
N GLN A 592 163.38 4.12 -21.95
CA GLN A 592 164.50 4.34 -22.87
C GLN A 592 165.73 4.91 -22.14
N ASP A 593 165.52 5.82 -21.18
CA ASP A 593 166.59 6.49 -20.42
C ASP A 593 167.27 5.59 -19.37
N LYS A 594 166.58 4.55 -18.88
CA LYS A 594 167.16 3.58 -17.93
C LYS A 594 168.06 2.53 -18.60
N LEU A 595 167.84 2.20 -19.87
CA LEU A 595 168.59 1.16 -20.58
C LEU A 595 169.99 1.62 -21.01
N ASN A 596 170.20 2.92 -21.23
CA ASN A 596 171.49 3.49 -21.66
C ASN A 596 172.47 3.79 -20.51
N LYS A 597 172.09 3.53 -19.25
CA LYS A 597 172.93 3.81 -18.06
C LYS A 597 173.60 2.58 -17.43
N ILE A 598 173.45 1.38 -18.01
CA ILE A 598 173.95 0.11 -17.44
C ILE A 598 174.97 -0.55 -18.38
N SER A 599 176.02 0.18 -18.78
CA SER A 599 177.14 -0.44 -19.51
C SER A 599 178.53 0.17 -19.25
N GLU A 600 178.78 0.82 -18.09
CA GLU A 600 180.14 1.17 -17.66
C GLU A 600 180.33 1.04 -16.13
N GLU A 601 181.06 -0.02 -15.72
CA GLU A 601 181.94 -0.21 -14.52
C GLU A 601 181.42 0.10 -13.08
N ARG A 602 181.83 -0.52 -11.96
CA ARG A 602 182.70 -1.63 -11.50
C ARG A 602 182.50 -1.73 -9.96
N SER A 603 182.99 -2.84 -9.39
CA SER A 603 183.61 -2.97 -8.04
C SER A 603 182.75 -3.41 -6.84
N ILE A 604 183.37 -4.30 -6.05
CA ILE A 604 182.83 -5.16 -4.99
C ILE A 604 182.44 -4.39 -3.69
N ASP A 605 182.70 -3.09 -3.61
CA ASP A 605 182.26 -2.23 -2.49
C ASP A 605 180.77 -1.78 -2.58
N SER A 606 180.07 -2.06 -3.69
CA SER A 606 178.63 -1.73 -3.81
C SER A 606 177.71 -2.75 -3.11
N VAL A 607 178.11 -4.01 -3.02
CA VAL A 607 177.25 -5.11 -2.54
C VAL A 607 176.96 -5.00 -1.04
N ILE A 608 177.87 -4.40 -0.26
CA ILE A 608 177.69 -4.15 1.18
C ILE A 608 176.75 -2.95 1.43
N LYS A 609 176.66 -2.02 0.48
CA LYS A 609 175.73 -0.88 0.54
C LYS A 609 174.30 -1.30 0.18
N ASP A 610 174.17 -2.20 -0.79
CA ASP A 610 172.87 -2.72 -1.25
C ASP A 610 172.18 -3.61 -0.20
N TYR A 611 172.94 -4.38 0.61
CA TYR A 611 172.37 -5.17 1.70
C TYR A 611 171.77 -4.31 2.83
N ASN A 612 172.38 -3.15 3.13
CA ASN A 612 171.88 -2.23 4.15
C ASN A 612 170.66 -1.42 3.66
N LEU A 613 170.60 -1.09 2.37
CA LEU A 613 169.42 -0.46 1.76
C LEU A 613 168.20 -1.39 1.75
N LEU A 614 168.40 -2.70 1.52
CA LEU A 614 167.32 -3.69 1.55
C LEU A 614 166.75 -3.92 2.96
N ALA A 615 167.58 -3.72 3.99
CA ALA A 615 167.15 -3.78 5.40
C ALA A 615 166.30 -2.56 5.79
N GLU A 616 166.65 -1.36 5.31
CA GLU A 616 165.83 -0.15 5.51
C GLU A 616 164.50 -0.20 4.74
N GLU A 617 164.49 -0.74 3.53
CA GLU A 617 163.26 -0.88 2.72
C GLU A 617 162.27 -1.86 3.36
N ASN A 618 162.76 -2.98 3.91
CA ASN A 618 161.91 -3.91 4.68
C ASN A 618 161.36 -3.29 5.97
N ALA A 619 162.12 -2.41 6.65
CA ALA A 619 161.63 -1.68 7.80
C ALA A 619 160.54 -0.66 7.42
N TYR A 620 160.67 -0.01 6.25
CA TYR A 620 159.67 0.91 5.71
C TYR A 620 158.36 0.20 5.35
N LEU A 621 158.43 -0.91 4.61
CA LEU A 621 157.24 -1.69 4.21
C LEU A 621 156.48 -2.25 5.42
N LYS A 622 157.19 -2.64 6.49
CA LYS A 622 156.56 -3.07 7.75
C LYS A 622 155.81 -1.93 8.42
N LYS A 623 156.35 -0.71 8.40
CA LYS A 623 155.69 0.50 8.92
C LYS A 623 154.46 0.88 8.09
N GLU A 624 154.51 0.68 6.78
CA GLU A 624 153.40 0.98 5.86
C GLU A 624 152.25 -0.02 5.98
N ARG A 625 152.54 -1.32 6.09
CA ARG A 625 151.53 -2.34 6.44
C ARG A 625 150.86 -2.06 7.78
N GLN A 626 151.61 -1.61 8.78
CA GLN A 626 151.04 -1.30 10.09
C GLN A 626 150.15 -0.04 10.06
N LYS A 627 150.48 0.95 9.23
CA LYS A 627 149.59 2.09 8.95
C LYS A 627 148.29 1.64 8.26
N MET A 628 148.38 0.76 7.26
CA MET A 628 147.22 0.25 6.54
C MET A 628 146.29 -0.57 7.45
N LEU A 629 146.86 -1.38 8.34
CA LEU A 629 146.08 -2.14 9.33
C LEU A 629 145.37 -1.19 10.31
N GLN A 630 146.04 -0.12 10.74
CA GLN A 630 145.43 0.89 11.59
C GLN A 630 144.29 1.65 10.90
N THR A 631 144.42 1.98 9.61
CA THR A 631 143.33 2.59 8.84
C THR A 631 142.13 1.66 8.69
N PHE A 632 142.34 0.37 8.42
CA PHE A 632 141.25 -0.60 8.36
C PHE A 632 140.53 -0.73 9.70
N GLN A 633 141.28 -0.84 10.81
CA GLN A 633 140.69 -0.88 12.15
C GLN A 633 139.87 0.37 12.48
N ASN A 634 140.31 1.55 12.02
CA ASN A 634 139.56 2.78 12.19
C ASN A 634 138.27 2.79 11.35
N THR A 635 138.31 2.33 10.09
CA THR A 635 137.08 2.24 9.25
C THR A 635 136.06 1.26 9.80
N ILE A 636 136.48 0.12 10.35
CA ILE A 636 135.58 -0.86 10.98
C ILE A 636 134.93 -0.25 12.23
N LYS A 637 135.66 0.55 13.02
CA LYS A 637 135.07 1.27 14.16
C LYS A 637 134.00 2.27 13.73
N ILE A 638 134.25 3.05 12.66
CA ILE A 638 133.28 4.02 12.12
C ILE A 638 132.02 3.30 11.62
N LEU A 639 132.16 2.22 10.84
CA LEU A 639 131.02 1.42 10.40
C LEU A 639 130.20 0.85 11.57
N LYS A 640 130.86 0.45 12.66
CA LYS A 640 130.18 -0.06 13.86
C LYS A 640 129.39 1.03 14.58
N THR A 641 129.91 2.26 14.63
CA THR A 641 129.16 3.40 15.19
C THR A 641 127.98 3.80 14.31
N ASP A 642 128.15 3.79 12.98
CA ASP A 642 127.07 4.13 12.04
C ASP A 642 125.94 3.10 12.09
N PHE A 643 126.27 1.82 12.24
CA PHE A 643 125.25 0.77 12.37
C PHE A 643 124.43 0.90 13.68
N GLU A 644 125.06 1.24 14.80
CA GLU A 644 124.33 1.50 16.04
C GLU A 644 123.49 2.78 15.97
N PHE A 645 123.96 3.81 15.27
CA PHE A 645 123.13 4.99 14.99
C PHE A 645 121.90 4.64 14.15
N PHE A 646 122.07 3.87 13.06
CA PHE A 646 120.97 3.41 12.22
C PHE A 646 119.96 2.56 13.00
N LYS A 647 120.44 1.65 13.84
CA LYS A 647 119.59 0.83 14.72
C LYS A 647 118.80 1.67 15.71
N LYS A 648 119.38 2.73 16.25
CA LYS A 648 118.67 3.69 17.12
C LYS A 648 117.61 4.47 16.33
N PHE A 649 117.96 4.97 15.15
CA PHE A 649 117.04 5.68 14.26
C PHE A 649 115.81 4.85 13.88
N VAL A 650 116.00 3.57 13.49
CA VAL A 650 114.88 2.68 13.16
C VAL A 650 113.96 2.44 14.36
N LYS A 651 114.52 2.31 15.58
CA LYS A 651 113.71 2.16 16.80
C LYS A 651 112.89 3.41 17.12
N GLU A 652 113.46 4.59 16.94
CA GLU A 652 112.75 5.86 17.16
C GLU A 652 111.61 6.05 16.14
N GLN A 653 111.85 5.77 14.85
CA GLN A 653 110.81 5.84 13.82
C GLN A 653 109.67 4.84 14.06
N LEU A 654 110.00 3.61 14.47
CA LEU A 654 108.99 2.60 14.79
C LEU A 654 108.12 3.01 16.00
N ALA A 655 108.72 3.62 17.02
CA ALA A 655 107.99 4.13 18.18
C ALA A 655 107.06 5.29 17.80
N GLU A 656 107.52 6.20 16.94
CA GLU A 656 106.73 7.33 16.46
C GLU A 656 105.53 6.88 15.60
N TRP A 657 105.74 5.94 14.68
CA TRP A 657 104.66 5.38 13.87
C TRP A 657 103.63 4.63 14.73
N SER A 658 104.08 3.88 15.73
CA SER A 658 103.20 3.22 16.70
C SER A 658 102.35 4.23 17.49
N PHE A 659 102.96 5.34 17.92
CA PHE A 659 102.25 6.40 18.64
C PHE A 659 101.18 7.07 17.77
N ILE A 660 101.51 7.41 16.51
CA ILE A 660 100.57 8.00 15.55
C ILE A 660 99.40 7.04 15.28
N PHE A 661 99.69 5.76 15.07
CA PHE A 661 98.67 4.73 14.83
C PHE A 661 97.70 4.59 16.01
N VAL A 662 98.21 4.52 17.24
CA VAL A 662 97.38 4.45 18.46
C VAL A 662 96.53 5.71 18.62
N LYS A 663 97.08 6.89 18.30
CA LYS A 663 96.34 8.16 18.33
C LYS A 663 95.18 8.16 17.33
N HIS A 664 95.40 7.72 16.10
CA HIS A 664 94.36 7.63 15.07
C HIS A 664 93.27 6.62 15.46
N ILE A 665 93.62 5.45 16.00
CA ILE A 665 92.63 4.48 16.48
C ILE A 665 91.75 5.08 17.59
N LYS A 666 92.35 5.80 18.55
CA LYS A 666 91.58 6.48 19.61
C LYS A 666 90.64 7.55 19.05
N GLN A 667 91.11 8.32 18.07
CA GLN A 667 90.29 9.34 17.42
C GLN A 667 89.10 8.72 16.68
N PHE A 668 89.34 7.71 15.84
CA PHE A 668 88.26 6.99 15.15
C PHE A 668 87.26 6.39 16.13
N LYS A 669 87.73 5.76 17.22
CA LYS A 669 86.83 5.22 18.24
C LYS A 669 85.94 6.30 18.87
N SER A 670 86.47 7.52 19.09
CA SER A 670 85.69 8.63 19.63
C SER A 670 84.67 9.19 18.63
N GLU A 671 85.03 9.27 17.35
CA GLU A 671 84.14 9.74 16.27
C GLU A 671 82.98 8.76 16.05
N TYR A 672 83.26 7.46 15.94
CA TYR A 672 82.22 6.44 15.82
C TYR A 672 81.30 6.41 17.05
N LEU A 673 81.83 6.60 18.26
CA LEU A 673 81.01 6.66 19.47
C LEU A 673 80.08 7.88 19.48
N LEU A 674 80.55 9.03 19.01
CA LEU A 674 79.73 10.24 18.85
C LEU A 674 78.65 10.04 17.78
N GLN A 675 79.01 9.43 16.66
CA GLN A 675 78.07 9.17 15.57
C GLN A 675 76.98 8.19 15.98
N ILE A 676 77.31 7.12 16.73
CA ILE A 676 76.34 6.19 17.32
C ILE A 676 75.40 6.93 18.28
N LYS A 677 75.92 7.81 19.14
CA LYS A 677 75.08 8.63 20.05
C LYS A 677 74.16 9.57 19.29
N LEU A 678 74.63 10.17 18.20
CA LEU A 678 73.83 11.04 17.34
C LEU A 678 72.67 10.26 16.71
N TYR A 679 72.95 9.08 16.14
CA TYR A 679 71.92 8.21 15.56
C TYR A 679 70.91 7.75 16.61
N HIS A 680 71.36 7.40 17.81
CA HIS A 680 70.47 7.00 18.89
C HIS A 680 69.54 8.15 19.33
N ASN A 681 70.08 9.36 19.47
CA ASN A 681 69.28 10.54 19.79
C ASN A 681 68.27 10.87 18.68
N ASN A 682 68.67 10.78 17.41
CA ASN A 682 67.75 10.98 16.29
C ASN A 682 66.63 9.93 16.29
N LEU A 683 66.95 8.66 16.59
CA LEU A 683 65.96 7.59 16.71
C LEU A 683 64.95 7.91 17.83
N ILE A 684 65.41 8.35 19.00
CA ILE A 684 64.55 8.76 20.13
C ILE A 684 63.65 9.93 19.73
N VAL A 685 64.20 10.96 19.07
CA VAL A 685 63.41 12.11 18.60
C VAL A 685 62.36 11.69 17.59
N THR A 686 62.69 10.81 16.63
CA THR A 686 61.71 10.29 15.67
C THR A 686 60.63 9.44 16.34
N LYS A 687 60.99 8.62 17.33
CA LYS A 687 60.04 7.84 18.13
C LYS A 687 59.06 8.75 18.88
N ASN A 688 59.55 9.80 19.53
CA ASN A 688 58.70 10.75 20.26
C ASN A 688 57.77 11.54 19.32
N LYS A 689 58.24 11.91 18.13
CA LYS A 689 57.39 12.52 17.09
C LYS A 689 56.32 11.56 16.61
N LEU A 690 56.66 10.29 16.39
CA LEU A 690 55.71 9.25 16.01
C LEU A 690 54.63 9.06 17.08
N GLU A 691 55.01 9.01 18.37
CA GLU A 691 54.04 8.96 19.48
C GLU A 691 53.13 10.20 19.54
N SER A 692 53.65 11.39 19.23
CA SER A 692 52.84 12.61 19.17
C SER A 692 51.86 12.60 17.99
N ILE A 693 52.30 12.14 16.82
CA ILE A 693 51.44 11.97 15.64
C ILE A 693 50.37 10.91 15.93
N GLN A 694 50.74 9.80 16.57
CA GLN A 694 49.80 8.74 16.92
C GLN A 694 48.73 9.24 17.91
N LYS A 695 49.10 10.04 18.92
CA LYS A 695 48.15 10.69 19.82
C LYS A 695 47.23 11.67 19.10
N ALA A 696 47.77 12.51 18.21
CA ALA A 696 46.99 13.45 17.42
C ALA A 696 45.99 12.72 16.49
N TYR A 697 46.42 11.62 15.87
CA TYR A 697 45.55 10.77 15.06
C TYR A 697 44.40 10.16 15.89
N PHE A 698 44.66 9.67 17.10
CA PHE A 698 43.61 9.14 17.97
C PHE A 698 42.58 10.20 18.37
N ILE A 699 43.03 11.43 18.66
CA ILE A 699 42.14 12.54 18.98
C ILE A 699 41.28 12.90 17.75
N LEU A 700 41.91 13.08 16.58
CA LEU A 700 41.20 13.40 15.35
C LEU A 700 40.19 12.29 14.96
N LYS A 701 40.58 11.02 15.12
CA LYS A 701 39.69 9.88 14.89
C LYS A 701 38.49 9.91 15.86
N SER A 702 38.73 10.19 17.15
CA SER A 702 37.67 10.33 18.15
C SER A 702 36.71 11.48 17.80
N ASP A 703 37.23 12.62 17.39
CA ASP A 703 36.43 13.80 17.02
C ASP A 703 35.61 13.55 15.75
N CYS A 704 36.19 12.90 14.73
CA CYS A 704 35.46 12.50 13.52
C CYS A 704 34.32 11.53 13.83
N VAL A 705 34.56 10.53 14.69
CA VAL A 705 33.53 9.57 15.11
C VAL A 705 32.42 10.29 15.90
N HIS A 706 32.79 11.18 16.82
CA HIS A 706 31.82 11.94 17.60
C HIS A 706 30.96 12.86 16.72
N ASN A 707 31.56 13.55 15.75
CA ASN A 707 30.85 14.42 14.81
C ASN A 707 29.92 13.63 13.89
N LEU A 708 30.32 12.44 13.44
CA LEU A 708 29.46 11.57 12.64
C LEU A 708 28.26 11.06 13.46
N GLU A 709 28.46 10.70 14.72
CA GLU A 709 27.37 10.25 15.59
C GLU A 709 26.41 11.41 15.90
N HIS A 710 26.93 12.61 16.17
CA HIS A 710 26.10 13.81 16.35
C HIS A 710 25.27 14.12 15.10
N PHE A 711 25.89 14.11 13.91
CA PHE A 711 25.19 14.35 12.65
C PHE A 711 24.13 13.29 12.36
N LYS A 712 24.42 12.02 12.66
CA LYS A 712 23.45 10.93 12.56
C LYS A 712 22.26 11.15 13.49
N THR A 713 22.52 11.57 14.73
CA THR A 713 21.47 11.85 15.72
C THR A 713 20.59 13.03 15.27
N GLU A 714 21.20 14.10 14.76
CA GLU A 714 20.51 15.27 14.24
C GLU A 714 19.64 14.96 13.01
N ILE A 715 20.12 14.10 12.11
CA ILE A 715 19.32 13.61 10.98
C ILE A 715 18.11 12.82 11.50
N ILE A 716 18.32 11.88 12.42
CA ILE A 716 17.25 11.04 12.98
C ILE A 716 16.21 11.93 13.67
N GLU A 717 16.61 12.87 14.52
CA GLU A 717 15.69 13.80 15.20
C GLU A 717 14.88 14.65 14.22
N ASN A 718 15.48 15.13 13.13
CA ASN A 718 14.77 15.88 12.11
C ASN A 718 13.76 15.02 11.33
N TYR A 719 14.12 13.78 10.99
CA TYR A 719 13.20 12.84 10.33
C TYR A 719 12.05 12.46 11.26
N ASP A 720 12.33 12.14 12.52
CA ASP A 720 11.32 11.78 13.51
C ASP A 720 10.36 12.95 13.76
N LYS A 721 10.88 14.17 13.86
CA LYS A 721 10.06 15.38 14.01
C LYS A 721 9.17 15.61 12.79
N ASN A 722 9.67 15.39 11.59
CA ASN A 722 8.89 15.53 10.35
C ASN A 722 7.79 14.46 10.24
N ILE A 723 8.12 13.20 10.57
CA ILE A 723 7.15 12.10 10.65
C ILE A 723 6.06 12.42 11.69
N MET A 724 6.44 12.93 12.87
CA MET A 724 5.49 13.30 13.92
C MET A 724 4.56 14.44 13.53
N ILE A 725 5.06 15.44 12.80
CA ILE A 725 4.22 16.53 12.26
C ILE A 725 3.21 15.96 11.24
N ASN A 726 3.68 15.16 10.28
CA ASN A 726 2.81 14.55 9.26
C ASN A 726 1.77 13.61 9.87
N LEU A 727 2.14 12.81 10.87
CA LEU A 727 1.21 11.95 11.61
C LEU A 727 0.17 12.80 12.37
N SER A 728 0.58 13.89 13.02
CA SER A 728 -0.33 14.81 13.72
C SER A 728 -1.34 15.46 12.75
N GLU A 729 -0.90 15.86 11.56
CA GLU A 729 -1.78 16.38 10.51
C GLU A 729 -2.76 15.32 10.02
N TYR A 730 -2.29 14.10 9.77
CA TYR A 730 -3.16 12.98 9.38
C TYR A 730 -4.20 12.64 10.45
N TYR A 731 -3.81 12.63 11.73
CA TYR A 731 -4.76 12.41 12.84
C TYR A 731 -5.80 13.53 12.93
N LYS A 732 -5.41 14.80 12.73
CA LYS A 732 -6.37 15.92 12.67
C LYS A 732 -7.33 15.80 11.49
N GLU A 733 -6.87 15.38 10.32
CA GLU A 733 -7.77 15.13 9.18
C GLU A 733 -8.73 13.97 9.43
N LEU A 734 -8.25 12.89 10.05
CA LEU A 734 -9.08 11.75 10.42
C LEU A 734 -10.15 12.15 11.45
N GLU A 735 -9.79 12.98 12.42
CA GLU A 735 -10.73 13.51 13.41
C GLU A 735 -11.80 14.39 12.75
N LYS A 736 -11.43 15.26 11.81
CA LYS A 736 -12.40 16.04 11.00
C LYS A 736 -13.33 15.15 10.16
N LYS A 737 -12.82 14.06 9.58
CA LYS A 737 -13.67 13.10 8.85
C LYS A 737 -14.62 12.38 9.80
N ASN A 738 -14.18 12.01 11.00
CA ASN A 738 -15.01 11.36 12.01
C ASN A 738 -16.11 12.28 12.54
N THR A 739 -15.83 13.58 12.73
CA THR A 739 -16.87 14.54 13.12
C THR A 739 -17.90 14.73 12.01
N HIS A 740 -17.46 14.82 10.74
CA HIS A 740 -18.38 14.89 9.61
C HIS A 740 -19.25 13.63 9.46
N ILE A 741 -18.66 12.44 9.62
CA ILE A 741 -19.42 11.17 9.65
C ILE A 741 -20.44 11.16 10.78
N SER A 742 -20.11 11.72 11.95
CA SER A 742 -21.04 11.81 13.08
C SER A 742 -22.19 12.76 12.80
N GLN A 743 -21.92 13.92 12.19
CA GLN A 743 -22.95 14.86 11.73
C GLN A 743 -23.89 14.24 10.71
N LEU A 744 -23.34 13.54 9.70
CA LEU A 744 -24.15 12.82 8.70
C LEU A 744 -25.02 11.73 9.34
N LYS A 745 -24.51 11.02 10.36
CA LYS A 745 -25.31 10.04 11.11
C LYS A 745 -26.45 10.70 11.87
N GLU A 746 -26.21 11.84 12.53
CA GLU A 746 -27.25 12.59 13.22
C GLU A 746 -28.32 13.11 12.25
N GLU A 747 -27.92 13.57 11.07
CA GLU A 747 -28.83 14.03 10.02
C GLU A 747 -29.68 12.89 9.45
N ILE A 748 -29.06 11.73 9.17
CA ILE A 748 -29.78 10.51 8.76
C ILE A 748 -30.78 10.08 9.84
N ASP A 749 -30.39 10.10 11.11
CA ASP A 749 -31.29 9.74 12.22
C ASP A 749 -32.42 10.77 12.40
N TYR A 750 -32.15 12.05 12.17
CA TYR A 750 -33.18 13.09 12.19
C TYR A 750 -34.19 12.87 11.06
N ASN A 751 -33.73 12.65 9.82
CA ASN A 751 -34.57 12.38 8.66
C ASN A 751 -35.38 11.09 8.83
N ARG A 752 -34.76 10.03 9.34
CA ARG A 752 -35.47 8.78 9.66
C ARG A 752 -36.56 8.99 10.70
N LYS A 753 -36.32 9.81 11.73
CA LYS A 753 -37.33 10.14 12.75
C LYS A 753 -38.44 11.02 12.19
N SER A 754 -38.15 11.97 11.29
CA SER A 754 -39.17 12.81 10.66
C SER A 754 -40.05 12.00 9.72
N GLU A 755 -39.48 11.13 8.88
CA GLU A 755 -40.21 10.19 8.04
C GLU A 755 -41.10 9.25 8.87
N GLN A 756 -40.58 8.70 9.96
CA GLN A 756 -41.38 7.89 10.88
C GLN A 756 -42.56 8.67 11.49
N ARG A 757 -42.40 9.96 11.76
CA ARG A 757 -43.51 10.81 12.25
C ARG A 757 -44.54 11.05 11.16
N LEU A 758 -44.11 11.31 9.92
CA LEU A 758 -45.00 11.49 8.77
C LEU A 758 -45.81 10.23 8.51
N VAL A 759 -45.18 9.07 8.40
CA VAL A 759 -45.86 7.78 8.23
C VAL A 759 -46.82 7.51 9.37
N LYS A 760 -46.44 7.81 10.63
CA LYS A 760 -47.36 7.67 11.77
C LYS A 760 -48.55 8.63 11.71
N ALA A 761 -48.39 9.83 11.15
CA ALA A 761 -49.49 10.78 10.98
C ALA A 761 -50.46 10.29 9.89
N GLU A 762 -49.94 9.85 8.74
CA GLU A 762 -50.73 9.29 7.64
C GLU A 762 -51.49 8.02 8.06
N VAL A 763 -50.85 7.13 8.83
CA VAL A 763 -51.54 5.96 9.41
C VAL A 763 -52.63 6.37 10.40
N ARG A 764 -52.45 7.45 11.18
CA ARG A 764 -53.50 7.94 12.08
C ARG A 764 -54.67 8.55 11.31
N GLU A 765 -54.38 9.30 10.25
CA GLU A 765 -55.39 9.92 9.40
C GLU A 765 -56.24 8.85 8.71
N THR A 766 -55.62 7.85 8.10
CA THR A 766 -56.34 6.71 7.50
C THR A 766 -57.16 5.91 8.51
N ILE A 767 -56.66 5.73 9.75
CA ILE A 767 -57.45 5.12 10.83
C ILE A 767 -58.66 6.00 11.18
N GLN A 768 -58.50 7.32 11.24
CA GLN A 768 -59.60 8.24 11.54
C GLN A 768 -60.65 8.23 10.42
N GLU A 769 -60.24 8.26 9.15
CA GLU A 769 -61.15 8.15 8.01
C GLU A 769 -61.96 6.84 8.04
N LEU A 770 -61.31 5.72 8.38
CA LEU A 770 -61.99 4.43 8.56
C LEU A 770 -62.96 4.45 9.74
N GLN A 771 -62.59 5.10 10.85
CA GLN A 771 -63.47 5.25 12.01
C GLN A 771 -64.71 6.09 11.65
N ASP A 772 -64.53 7.20 10.94
CA ASP A 772 -65.63 8.06 10.48
C ASP A 772 -66.52 7.30 9.49
N CYS A 773 -65.95 6.49 8.59
CA CYS A 773 -66.74 5.62 7.70
C CYS A 773 -67.56 4.58 8.48
N ILE A 774 -66.98 3.97 9.53
CA ILE A 774 -67.69 3.03 10.40
C ILE A 774 -68.80 3.76 11.18
N GLU A 775 -68.56 4.98 11.66
CA GLU A 775 -69.54 5.83 12.34
C GLU A 775 -70.73 6.14 11.42
N ILE A 776 -70.44 6.57 10.19
CA ILE A 776 -71.46 6.81 9.15
C ILE A 776 -72.25 5.53 8.88
N GLN A 777 -71.58 4.38 8.70
CA GLN A 777 -72.27 3.11 8.50
C GLN A 777 -73.17 2.73 9.68
N LYS A 778 -72.71 2.92 10.93
CA LYS A 778 -73.55 2.71 12.12
C LYS A 778 -74.77 3.59 12.11
N ASN A 779 -74.61 4.88 11.81
CA ASN A 779 -75.72 5.83 11.74
C ASN A 779 -76.73 5.43 10.65
N THR A 780 -76.27 5.05 9.47
CA THR A 780 -77.17 4.55 8.40
C THR A 780 -77.88 3.26 8.78
N PHE A 781 -77.21 2.36 9.51
CA PHE A 781 -77.83 1.13 10.01
C PHE A 781 -78.90 1.44 11.07
N THR A 782 -78.63 2.37 11.99
CA THR A 782 -79.63 2.80 12.98
C THR A 782 -80.82 3.49 12.33
N ASP A 783 -80.60 4.31 11.29
CA ASP A 783 -81.67 4.97 10.56
C ASP A 783 -82.56 3.95 9.84
N LEU A 784 -81.97 2.96 9.15
CA LEU A 784 -82.71 1.86 8.54
C LEU A 784 -83.45 1.02 9.58
N GLN A 785 -82.84 0.77 10.74
CA GLN A 785 -83.48 0.06 11.84
C GLN A 785 -84.69 0.84 12.39
N ASN A 786 -84.55 2.15 12.56
CA ASN A 786 -85.64 3.03 12.98
C ASN A 786 -86.77 3.07 11.94
N GLU A 787 -86.43 3.15 10.65
CA GLU A 787 -87.40 3.12 9.56
C GLU A 787 -88.17 1.80 9.53
N TYR A 788 -87.48 0.67 9.74
CA TYR A 788 -88.10 -0.64 9.85
C TYR A 788 -89.03 -0.77 11.08
N ILE A 789 -88.59 -0.27 12.24
CA ILE A 789 -89.44 -0.22 13.44
C ILE A 789 -90.68 0.63 13.18
N ASN A 790 -90.52 1.80 12.56
CA ASN A 790 -91.62 2.70 12.24
C ASN A 790 -92.60 2.07 11.26
N TYR A 791 -92.10 1.34 10.25
CA TYR A 791 -92.94 0.55 9.35
C TYR A 791 -93.75 -0.51 10.11
N GLN A 792 -93.13 -1.27 11.03
CA GLN A 792 -93.86 -2.25 11.85
C GLN A 792 -94.90 -1.61 12.76
N VAL A 793 -94.60 -0.45 13.35
CA VAL A 793 -95.54 0.31 14.18
C VAL A 793 -96.73 0.76 13.34
N ASN A 794 -96.49 1.32 12.16
CA ASN A 794 -97.55 1.78 11.26
C ASN A 794 -98.44 0.62 10.76
N GLU A 795 -97.85 -0.54 10.45
CA GLU A 795 -98.65 -1.75 10.15
C GLU A 795 -99.48 -2.19 11.35
N LYS A 796 -98.89 -2.28 12.55
CA LYS A 796 -99.65 -2.58 13.77
C LYS A 796 -100.80 -1.60 13.98
N GLU A 797 -100.56 -0.30 13.78
CA GLU A 797 -101.57 0.75 13.91
C GLU A 797 -102.73 0.57 12.91
N LYS A 798 -102.43 0.22 11.65
CA LYS A 798 -103.47 -0.12 10.67
C LYS A 798 -104.29 -1.33 11.11
N TRP A 799 -103.64 -2.38 11.63
CA TRP A 799 -104.34 -3.58 12.11
C TRP A 799 -105.19 -3.28 13.35
N THR A 800 -104.70 -2.48 14.29
CA THR A 800 -105.48 -2.06 15.46
C THR A 800 -106.65 -1.18 15.05
N ASN A 801 -106.46 -0.25 14.11
CA ASN A 801 -107.56 0.59 13.59
C ASN A 801 -108.62 -0.26 12.89
N LYS A 802 -108.20 -1.28 12.13
CA LYS A 802 -109.12 -2.23 11.50
C LYS A 802 -109.87 -3.07 12.54
N LEU A 803 -109.20 -3.51 13.61
CA LEU A 803 -109.80 -4.22 14.73
C LEU A 803 -110.84 -3.34 15.45
N ILE A 804 -110.48 -2.12 15.80
CA ILE A 804 -111.38 -1.11 16.41
C ILE A 804 -112.58 -0.86 15.49
N GLN A 805 -112.36 -0.74 14.18
CA GLN A 805 -113.46 -0.55 13.23
C GLN A 805 -114.39 -1.77 13.17
N THR A 806 -113.87 -2.99 13.28
CA THR A 806 -114.71 -4.19 13.39
C THR A 806 -115.46 -4.26 14.72
N GLU A 807 -114.81 -3.89 15.83
CA GLU A 807 -115.42 -3.84 17.15
C GLU A 807 -116.54 -2.81 17.20
N ASN A 808 -116.33 -1.61 16.64
CA ASN A 808 -117.37 -0.59 16.52
C ASN A 808 -118.56 -1.07 15.68
N LYS A 809 -118.33 -1.83 14.59
CA LYS A 809 -119.42 -2.44 13.80
C LYS A 809 -120.19 -3.50 14.61
N TRP A 810 -119.51 -4.25 15.47
CA TRP A 810 -120.15 -5.21 16.37
C TRP A 810 -120.95 -4.50 17.46
N LEU A 811 -120.40 -3.43 18.04
CA LEU A 811 -121.09 -2.60 19.02
C LEU A 811 -122.33 -1.93 18.41
N GLU A 812 -122.25 -1.42 17.19
CA GLU A 812 -123.39 -0.84 16.47
C GLU A 812 -124.47 -1.89 16.18
N LYS A 813 -124.09 -3.11 15.77
CA LYS A 813 -125.04 -4.22 15.64
C LYS A 813 -125.67 -4.60 16.98
N MET A 814 -124.88 -4.66 18.05
CA MET A 814 -125.35 -4.98 19.40
C MET A 814 -126.31 -3.91 19.92
N ASP A 815 -126.01 -2.63 19.67
CA ASP A 815 -126.85 -1.49 20.03
C ASP A 815 -128.15 -1.48 19.22
N ASN A 816 -128.10 -1.82 17.92
CA ASN A 816 -129.30 -2.01 17.11
C ASN A 816 -130.14 -3.20 17.59
N TYR A 817 -129.52 -4.33 17.96
CA TYR A 817 -130.23 -5.45 18.59
C TYR A 817 -130.86 -5.05 19.91
N LYS A 818 -130.14 -4.31 20.75
CA LYS A 818 -130.65 -3.79 22.02
C LYS A 818 -131.84 -2.86 21.79
N LYS A 819 -131.76 -1.94 20.81
CA LYS A 819 -132.87 -1.07 20.40
C LYS A 819 -134.08 -1.86 19.91
N VAL A 820 -133.88 -2.91 19.12
CA VAL A 820 -134.96 -3.80 18.65
C VAL A 820 -135.60 -4.52 19.83
N MET A 821 -134.81 -5.10 20.74
CA MET A 821 -135.33 -5.71 21.97
C MET A 821 -136.05 -4.68 22.85
N ASP A 822 -135.53 -3.47 22.97
CA ASP A 822 -136.16 -2.39 23.73
C ASP A 822 -137.45 -1.89 23.06
N THR A 823 -137.58 -1.98 21.72
CA THR A 823 -138.85 -1.73 21.03
C THR A 823 -139.82 -2.88 21.20
N GLU A 824 -139.37 -4.14 21.12
CA GLU A 824 -140.22 -5.31 21.37
C GLU A 824 -140.72 -5.31 22.82
N HIS A 825 -139.86 -5.08 23.82
CA HIS A 825 -140.28 -4.91 25.21
C HIS A 825 -141.21 -3.71 25.40
N ARG A 826 -141.01 -2.61 24.67
CA ARG A 826 -141.90 -1.44 24.74
C ARG A 826 -143.28 -1.76 24.15
N GLU A 827 -143.33 -2.45 23.02
CA GLU A 827 -144.56 -2.93 22.40
C GLU A 827 -145.27 -3.96 23.28
N GLU A 828 -144.53 -4.85 23.93
CA GLU A 828 -145.04 -5.84 24.90
C GLU A 828 -145.56 -5.14 26.16
N VAL A 829 -144.86 -4.13 26.67
CA VAL A 829 -145.34 -3.26 27.76
C VAL A 829 -146.57 -2.46 27.32
N GLU A 830 -146.63 -1.96 26.08
CA GLU A 830 -147.79 -1.24 25.56
C GLU A 830 -148.99 -2.17 25.37
N ALA A 831 -148.78 -3.42 24.93
CA ALA A 831 -149.78 -4.47 24.88
C ALA A 831 -150.29 -4.80 26.29
N LEU A 832 -149.41 -5.00 27.27
CA LEU A 832 -149.77 -5.23 28.67
C LEU A 832 -150.47 -4.01 29.30
N THR A 833 -150.09 -2.79 28.90
CA THR A 833 -150.75 -1.54 29.36
C THR A 833 -152.14 -1.38 28.73
N ASN A 834 -152.33 -1.86 27.50
CA ASN A 834 -153.63 -1.90 26.83
C ASN A 834 -154.52 -3.03 27.37
N GLU A 835 -153.96 -4.19 27.72
CA GLU A 835 -154.66 -5.24 28.48
C GLU A 835 -155.07 -4.74 29.87
N TRP A 836 -154.18 -4.05 30.59
CA TRP A 836 -154.48 -3.41 31.87
C TRP A 836 -155.53 -2.27 31.76
N SER A 837 -155.52 -1.50 30.68
CA SER A 837 -156.56 -0.48 30.40
C SER A 837 -157.90 -1.10 30.02
N ASN A 838 -157.89 -2.25 29.34
CA ASN A 838 -159.10 -3.00 29.01
C ASN A 838 -159.68 -3.72 30.24
N GLU A 839 -158.83 -4.21 31.16
CA GLU A 839 -159.26 -4.73 32.46
C GLU A 839 -159.86 -3.65 33.37
N ARG A 840 -159.41 -2.39 33.27
CA ARG A 840 -160.04 -1.26 34.00
C ARG A 840 -161.43 -0.86 33.52
N LYS A 841 -161.88 -1.27 32.32
CA LYS A 841 -163.22 -0.95 31.81
C LYS A 841 -164.30 -1.99 32.15
N GLN A 842 -163.94 -3.09 32.80
CA GLN A 842 -164.88 -4.10 33.28
C GLN A 842 -164.60 -4.48 34.74
N ASN A 843 -164.81 -3.55 35.67
CA ASN A 843 -165.61 -3.79 36.88
C ASN A 843 -165.55 -2.60 37.83
N THR A 844 -166.62 -1.82 37.81
CA THR A 844 -167.07 -0.95 38.89
C THR A 844 -167.48 -1.76 40.11
N ILE A 845 -166.94 -1.43 41.29
CA ILE A 845 -167.67 -1.05 42.52
C ILE A 845 -166.72 -1.07 43.74
N LEU A 846 -166.86 -0.02 44.56
CA LEU A 846 -166.49 0.17 45.98
C LEU A 846 -165.17 0.91 46.34
N GLU A 847 -165.43 2.12 46.83
CA GLU A 847 -164.65 3.23 47.38
C GLU A 847 -163.85 2.99 48.68
N THR A 848 -162.88 3.91 48.87
CA THR A 848 -162.34 4.52 50.11
C THR A 848 -161.28 3.83 50.97
N ALA A 849 -160.13 4.51 51.12
CA ALA A 849 -159.48 4.95 52.38
C ALA A 849 -157.92 4.86 52.37
N GLU A 850 -157.31 6.03 52.19
CA GLU A 850 -156.16 6.65 52.89
C GLU A 850 -154.99 5.84 53.52
N CYS A 851 -153.81 6.47 53.36
CA CYS A 851 -152.79 6.80 54.36
C CYS A 851 -151.48 5.97 54.46
N LYS A 852 -150.36 6.72 54.29
CA LYS A 852 -149.00 6.56 54.87
C LYS A 852 -148.06 5.52 54.25
N ASN A 853 -146.95 6.01 53.67
CA ASN A 853 -145.57 5.68 54.08
C ASN A 853 -144.53 6.35 53.17
N GLU A 854 -144.46 7.67 53.29
CA GLU A 854 -143.44 8.58 52.73
C GLU A 854 -142.11 8.54 53.53
N GLU A 855 -141.98 7.62 54.50
CA GLU A 855 -140.78 7.40 55.34
C GLU A 855 -139.84 6.29 54.82
N ALA A 856 -140.23 5.57 53.76
CA ALA A 856 -139.42 4.49 53.18
C ALA A 856 -138.44 4.99 52.08
N LEU A 857 -138.67 6.19 51.52
CA LEU A 857 -137.83 6.75 50.46
C LEU A 857 -136.59 7.47 51.03
N GLU A 858 -136.71 8.04 52.23
CA GLU A 858 -135.66 8.83 52.88
C GLU A 858 -134.55 7.96 53.49
N LYS A 859 -134.87 6.70 53.86
CA LYS A 859 -133.90 5.70 54.33
C LYS A 859 -133.02 5.13 53.23
N ILE A 860 -133.52 5.05 51.99
CA ILE A 860 -132.77 4.54 50.83
C ILE A 860 -131.75 5.58 50.35
N ILE A 861 -132.07 6.88 50.45
CA ILE A 861 -131.16 7.97 50.09
C ILE A 861 -129.97 8.03 51.06
N GLN A 862 -130.20 7.77 52.36
CA GLN A 862 -129.15 7.77 53.38
C GLN A 862 -128.20 6.57 53.27
N ASP A 863 -128.68 5.41 52.83
CA ASP A 863 -127.83 4.24 52.56
C ASP A 863 -126.98 4.42 51.28
N VAL A 864 -127.45 5.18 50.28
CA VAL A 864 -126.65 5.52 49.09
C VAL A 864 -125.53 6.53 49.42
N GLU A 865 -125.77 7.51 50.29
CA GLU A 865 -124.73 8.46 50.73
C GLU A 865 -123.63 7.79 51.56
N THR A 866 -123.96 6.79 52.38
CA THR A 866 -122.93 6.04 53.14
C THR A 866 -122.10 5.12 52.25
N THR A 867 -122.66 4.58 51.16
CA THR A 867 -121.88 3.84 50.15
C THR A 867 -120.94 4.75 49.33
N SER A 868 -121.37 5.98 49.00
CA SER A 868 -120.53 6.99 48.33
C SER A 868 -119.35 7.44 49.20
N GLN A 869 -119.57 7.64 50.50
CA GLN A 869 -118.49 7.96 51.44
C GLN A 869 -117.48 6.80 51.61
N ARG A 870 -117.93 5.54 51.48
CA ARG A 870 -117.05 4.35 51.49
C ARG A 870 -116.21 4.24 50.22
N GLU A 871 -116.78 4.60 49.07
CA GLU A 871 -116.07 4.66 47.79
C GLU A 871 -114.99 5.76 47.78
N GLU A 872 -115.29 6.95 48.29
CA GLU A 872 -114.27 8.00 48.47
C GLU A 872 -113.16 7.59 49.44
N ALA A 873 -113.49 6.86 50.52
CA ALA A 873 -112.49 6.36 51.46
C ALA A 873 -111.54 5.34 50.80
N LEU A 874 -112.05 4.47 49.93
CA LEU A 874 -111.26 3.52 49.14
C LEU A 874 -110.39 4.23 48.10
N GLN A 875 -110.91 5.26 47.42
CA GLN A 875 -110.11 6.07 46.49
C GLN A 875 -108.97 6.80 47.21
N ARG A 876 -109.21 7.35 48.41
CA ARG A 876 -108.15 7.97 49.24
C ARG A 876 -107.11 6.94 49.71
N GLN A 877 -107.51 5.69 49.99
CA GLN A 877 -106.59 4.62 50.36
C GLN A 877 -105.71 4.17 49.18
N ILE A 878 -106.27 4.08 47.97
CA ILE A 878 -105.53 3.78 46.74
C ILE A 878 -104.51 4.89 46.43
N ILE A 879 -104.89 6.16 46.59
CA ILE A 879 -103.98 7.30 46.39
C ILE A 879 -102.81 7.24 47.40
N LYS A 880 -103.09 6.87 48.66
CA LYS A 880 -102.07 6.73 49.70
C LYS A 880 -101.07 5.61 49.40
N LEU A 881 -101.55 4.43 49.01
CA LEU A 881 -100.70 3.30 48.59
C LEU A 881 -99.87 3.61 47.33
N THR A 882 -100.44 4.36 46.39
CA THR A 882 -99.72 4.79 45.17
C THR A 882 -98.60 5.79 45.51
N LYS A 883 -98.82 6.66 46.49
CA LYS A 883 -97.81 7.61 46.99
C LYS A 883 -96.68 6.91 47.76
N GLU A 884 -97.02 5.93 48.61
CA GLU A 884 -96.05 5.08 49.32
C GLU A 884 -95.19 4.25 48.35
N LEU A 885 -95.77 3.69 47.27
CA LEU A 885 -95.01 3.03 46.19
C LEU A 885 -94.07 3.99 45.44
N GLY A 886 -94.47 5.25 45.26
CA GLY A 886 -93.64 6.30 44.68
C GLY A 886 -92.46 6.71 45.56
N GLU A 887 -92.66 6.74 46.88
CA GLU A 887 -91.63 7.05 47.88
C GLU A 887 -90.63 5.88 48.05
N LEU A 888 -91.09 4.63 48.07
CA LEU A 888 -90.22 3.44 48.10
C LEU A 888 -89.33 3.33 46.84
N LYS A 889 -89.86 3.74 45.67
CA LYS A 889 -89.12 3.82 44.41
C LYS A 889 -88.13 5.01 44.34
N LYS A 890 -88.29 6.01 45.22
CA LYS A 890 -87.33 7.11 45.43
C LYS A 890 -86.24 6.71 46.43
N MET A 891 -86.59 5.99 47.49
CA MET A 891 -85.65 5.45 48.49
C MET A 891 -84.68 4.45 47.87
N TYR A 892 -85.15 3.51 47.05
CA TYR A 892 -84.30 2.54 46.35
C TYR A 892 -83.33 3.18 45.34
N ARG A 893 -83.69 4.34 44.77
CA ARG A 893 -82.78 5.12 43.91
C ARG A 893 -81.76 5.93 44.69
N ASN A 894 -82.08 6.32 45.92
CA ASN A 894 -81.18 7.09 46.79
C ASN A 894 -80.21 6.22 47.61
N GLU A 895 -80.51 4.94 47.84
CA GLU A 895 -79.58 3.98 48.48
C GLU A 895 -78.44 3.53 47.55
N VAL A 896 -78.62 3.60 46.23
CA VAL A 896 -77.60 3.19 45.23
C VAL A 896 -76.59 4.31 44.93
N HIS A 897 -76.81 5.55 45.39
CA HIS A 897 -76.00 6.72 44.98
C HIS A 897 -75.24 7.45 46.12
N ASN A 898 -75.24 6.94 47.37
CA ASN A 898 -74.50 7.58 48.47
C ASN A 898 -73.80 6.56 49.40
N LYS A 899 -72.52 6.26 49.15
CA LYS A 899 -71.53 6.06 50.23
C LYS A 899 -70.11 6.48 49.78
N PRO A 900 -69.43 7.36 50.52
CA PRO A 900 -68.19 8.04 50.10
C PRO A 900 -66.91 7.31 50.51
N ARG A 901 -65.83 7.64 49.79
CA ARG A 901 -64.39 7.46 50.11
C ARG A 901 -64.06 7.83 51.56
N ASN A 902 -63.26 7.00 52.24
CA ASN A 902 -62.00 7.42 52.88
C ASN A 902 -61.17 6.22 53.40
N ASN A 903 -59.86 6.44 53.39
CA ASN A 903 -58.76 5.52 53.65
C ASN A 903 -58.74 4.99 55.08
N ASP A 904 -58.32 3.73 55.27
CA ASP A 904 -57.27 3.34 56.23
C ASP A 904 -56.84 1.88 56.00
N ILE A 905 -55.67 1.60 56.55
CA ILE A 905 -54.66 0.58 56.22
C ILE A 905 -54.91 -0.76 56.93
N ASP A 906 -54.28 -1.81 56.38
CA ASP A 906 -53.92 -3.13 56.97
C ASP A 906 -54.85 -4.35 56.83
N ASP A 907 -54.30 -5.31 56.06
CA ASP A 907 -53.94 -6.67 56.48
C ASP A 907 -55.08 -7.64 56.85
N ASP A 908 -55.38 -8.56 55.92
CA ASP A 908 -55.35 -10.02 56.15
C ASP A 908 -56.12 -10.72 55.01
N ASN A 909 -55.43 -11.17 53.94
CA ASN A 909 -55.86 -12.28 53.07
C ASN A 909 -54.74 -12.75 52.11
N ASN A 910 -53.55 -12.93 52.66
CA ASN A 910 -52.42 -13.58 51.99
C ASN A 910 -52.63 -15.11 51.92
N LYS A 911 -53.62 -15.56 51.13
CA LYS A 911 -53.84 -16.98 50.82
C LYS A 911 -54.49 -17.26 49.46
N GLY A 912 -54.47 -16.29 48.54
CA GLY A 912 -54.99 -16.43 47.17
C GLY A 912 -53.99 -16.13 46.03
N GLY A 913 -52.75 -15.74 46.36
CA GLY A 913 -51.77 -15.25 45.37
C GLY A 913 -51.25 -16.34 44.42
N CYS A 914 -50.83 -17.49 44.94
CA CYS A 914 -50.21 -18.53 44.10
C CYS A 914 -51.19 -19.21 43.14
N GLU A 915 -52.46 -19.37 43.53
CA GLU A 915 -53.47 -20.01 42.66
C GLU A 915 -53.97 -19.08 41.56
N MET A 916 -54.11 -17.78 41.83
CA MET A 916 -54.48 -16.78 40.81
C MET A 916 -53.35 -16.50 39.82
N GLU A 917 -52.09 -16.57 40.26
CA GLU A 917 -50.93 -16.43 39.38
C GLU A 917 -50.73 -17.69 38.51
N TYR A 918 -50.95 -18.89 39.08
CA TYR A 918 -50.98 -20.14 38.33
C TYR A 918 -52.13 -20.17 37.32
N LEU A 919 -53.33 -19.72 37.71
CA LEU A 919 -54.49 -19.64 36.83
C LEU A 919 -54.27 -18.61 35.71
N ARG A 920 -53.64 -17.47 36.00
CA ARG A 920 -53.28 -16.44 35.00
C ARG A 920 -52.30 -17.01 33.98
N ASN A 921 -51.28 -17.75 34.41
CA ASN A 921 -50.32 -18.39 33.49
C ASN A 921 -50.97 -19.50 32.64
N ILE A 922 -51.84 -20.33 33.22
CA ILE A 922 -52.58 -21.36 32.47
C ILE A 922 -53.54 -20.72 31.45
N LEU A 923 -54.25 -19.65 31.81
CA LEU A 923 -55.12 -18.93 30.88
C LEU A 923 -54.32 -18.30 29.74
N TYR A 924 -53.17 -17.71 30.05
CA TYR A 924 -52.29 -17.12 29.04
C TYR A 924 -51.79 -18.19 28.05
N GLU A 925 -51.28 -19.32 28.55
CA GLU A 925 -50.81 -20.42 27.69
C GLU A 925 -51.95 -21.04 26.85
N TYR A 926 -53.18 -21.09 27.40
CA TYR A 926 -54.37 -21.54 26.68
C TYR A 926 -54.79 -20.55 25.57
N MET A 927 -54.74 -19.23 25.83
CA MET A 927 -55.01 -18.19 24.83
C MET A 927 -53.95 -18.13 23.72
N MET A 928 -52.71 -18.49 24.03
CA MET A 928 -51.62 -18.61 23.06
C MET A 928 -51.67 -19.92 22.25
N GLY A 929 -52.63 -20.81 22.51
CA GLY A 929 -52.92 -22.00 21.70
C GLY A 929 -52.01 -23.20 21.95
N LYS A 930 -51.21 -23.22 23.02
CA LYS A 930 -50.32 -24.35 23.32
C LYS A 930 -51.07 -25.44 24.09
N GLN A 931 -51.08 -26.68 23.59
CA GLN A 931 -51.73 -27.84 24.23
C GLN A 931 -53.17 -27.57 24.75
N PRO A 932 -54.08 -27.01 23.91
CA PRO A 932 -55.38 -26.49 24.35
C PRO A 932 -56.28 -27.55 25.00
N MET A 933 -56.17 -28.81 24.56
CA MET A 933 -56.91 -29.94 25.14
C MET A 933 -56.53 -30.24 26.59
N VAL A 934 -55.25 -30.14 26.95
CA VAL A 934 -54.77 -30.44 28.30
C VAL A 934 -55.07 -29.27 29.23
N LEU A 935 -54.83 -28.04 28.76
CA LEU A 935 -55.11 -26.83 29.54
C LEU A 935 -56.61 -26.62 29.77
N ALA A 936 -57.49 -26.96 28.82
CA ALA A 936 -58.94 -26.92 29.02
C ALA A 936 -59.41 -27.89 30.14
N LYS A 937 -58.80 -29.08 30.24
CA LYS A 937 -59.06 -30.02 31.36
C LYS A 937 -58.60 -29.44 32.69
N VAL A 938 -57.42 -28.83 32.73
CA VAL A 938 -56.87 -28.23 33.95
C VAL A 938 -57.71 -27.01 34.38
N LEU A 939 -58.11 -26.14 33.45
CA LEU A 939 -58.98 -24.99 33.72
C LEU A 939 -60.36 -25.44 34.23
N ALA A 940 -60.98 -26.44 33.59
CA ALA A 940 -62.26 -26.96 34.03
C ALA A 940 -62.17 -27.66 35.41
N ALA A 941 -61.03 -28.26 35.75
CA ALA A 941 -60.77 -28.82 37.08
C ALA A 941 -60.58 -27.73 38.15
N ILE A 942 -59.87 -26.65 37.83
CA ILE A 942 -59.68 -25.51 38.76
C ILE A 942 -61.02 -24.80 39.03
N VAL A 943 -61.87 -24.67 38.01
CA VAL A 943 -63.22 -24.04 38.12
C VAL A 943 -64.28 -25.03 38.65
N LYS A 944 -63.91 -26.30 38.90
CA LYS A 944 -64.76 -27.37 39.45
C LYS A 944 -66.02 -27.66 38.63
N PHE A 945 -65.90 -27.78 37.31
CA PHE A 945 -67.04 -28.16 36.47
C PHE A 945 -67.43 -29.62 36.60
N ASP A 946 -68.73 -29.89 36.46
CA ASP A 946 -69.29 -31.23 36.49
C ASP A 946 -68.81 -32.07 35.29
N SER A 947 -68.74 -33.39 35.41
CA SER A 947 -68.24 -34.28 34.33
C SER A 947 -68.97 -34.08 32.99
N ASN A 948 -70.26 -33.76 33.01
CA ASN A 948 -71.03 -33.50 31.78
C ASN A 948 -70.64 -32.16 31.12
N GLN A 949 -70.33 -31.14 31.92
CA GLN A 949 -69.89 -29.83 31.42
C GLN A 949 -68.45 -29.90 30.90
N LEU A 950 -67.56 -30.63 31.59
CA LEU A 950 -66.20 -30.90 31.14
C LEU A 950 -66.18 -31.58 29.76
N ASN A 951 -67.00 -32.61 29.56
CA ASN A 951 -67.07 -33.32 28.27
C ASN A 951 -67.61 -32.42 27.14
N SER A 952 -68.54 -31.52 27.44
CA SER A 952 -69.07 -30.57 26.45
C SER A 952 -68.04 -29.49 26.06
N ILE A 953 -67.26 -29.01 27.02
CA ILE A 953 -66.15 -28.06 26.77
C ILE A 953 -65.06 -28.74 25.94
N LEU A 954 -64.70 -29.99 26.27
CA LEU A 954 -63.71 -30.74 25.51
C LEU A 954 -64.15 -31.02 24.07
N GLN A 955 -65.42 -31.40 23.84
CA GLN A 955 -65.94 -31.57 22.48
C GLN A 955 -65.89 -30.26 21.68
N LYS A 956 -66.21 -29.12 22.29
CA LYS A 956 -66.14 -27.82 21.62
C LYS A 956 -64.70 -27.40 21.32
N GLU A 957 -63.76 -27.67 22.23
CA GLU A 957 -62.35 -27.37 22.00
C GLU A 957 -61.75 -28.30 20.94
N GLU A 958 -62.15 -29.57 20.89
CA GLU A 958 -61.76 -30.52 19.84
C GLU A 958 -62.31 -30.10 18.47
N GLN A 959 -63.57 -29.65 18.42
CA GLN A 959 -64.17 -29.08 17.21
C GLN A 959 -63.45 -27.81 16.76
N LYS A 960 -63.05 -26.94 17.71
CA LYS A 960 -62.30 -25.71 17.43
C LYS A 960 -60.89 -25.99 16.92
N VAL A 961 -60.16 -26.92 17.53
CA VAL A 961 -58.83 -27.36 17.07
C VAL A 961 -58.92 -28.03 15.71
N SER A 962 -59.97 -28.84 15.47
CA SER A 962 -60.24 -29.44 14.17
C SER A 962 -60.52 -28.36 13.11
N LEU A 963 -61.33 -27.34 13.46
CA LEU A 963 -61.64 -26.18 12.62
C LEU A 963 -60.39 -25.36 12.27
N LEU A 964 -59.55 -25.05 13.25
CA LEU A 964 -58.26 -24.36 13.04
C LEU A 964 -57.33 -25.17 12.12
N LYS A 965 -57.30 -26.50 12.29
CA LYS A 965 -56.51 -27.40 11.43
C LYS A 965 -57.02 -27.45 9.99
N THR A 966 -58.33 -27.34 9.76
CA THR A 966 -58.92 -27.14 8.41
C THR A 966 -58.71 -25.74 7.84
N LEU A 967 -58.45 -24.74 8.69
CA LEU A 967 -58.17 -23.35 8.29
C LEU A 967 -56.67 -23.08 8.07
N GLY A 968 -55.80 -24.08 8.25
CA GLY A 968 -54.37 -23.98 7.92
C GLY A 968 -53.54 -23.08 8.84
N LEU A 969 -53.94 -22.94 10.12
CA LEU A 969 -53.21 -22.22 11.16
C LEU A 969 -52.62 -23.17 12.21
#